data_AF-A0A2E0XYR9-F1
#
_entry.id   AF-A0A2E0XYR9-F1
#
_cell.length_a   1.000
_cell.length_b   1.000
_cell.length_c   1.000
_cell.angle_alpha   90.00
_cell.angle_beta   90.00
_cell.angle_gamma   90.00
#
_symmetry.space_group_name_H-M   'P 1'
#
loop_
_entity.id
_entity.type
_entity.pdbx_description
1 polymer ?
#
loop_
_entity_poly.entity_id
_entity_poly.type
_entity_poly.pdbx_seq_one_letter_code
_entity_poly.pdbx_strand_id
1 'polypeptide(L)'
;MAKKTGTIRVHQIAKELGVTSKDVVAKCSNEGISQVTNHMSTLSAGLAATIREWFSSAAEADGGSAVQTAAPVDLDKARARAKRRAPKAKPVEPTVEAPVEPPPSVPPPPPIAPPSEIAVPPVPEVAASTPPATSTGDMVPPSESVSEQTDDDGSSPDSDSPDLPQLEKVPDAVPNAPEKPKVVTPAGRQLKQPVKTTLAGPKVIRVEQPEPVRQPRPSRSPAARGPAGGPDMMPPGDGGPGDDRRPSRRNKRRSSSRPEGRSGRGTLTPEQGRQGSWRQQDLLERERRLSRAGGFFKAARRDVQKRTDGSGGQRAKTAAETGGAVKVTEPITIKELSAATGVKAADIVKKLFLAGHTTTVNSVLDSESAIETMMEFGIELEVIEQKTAEEQIAQDFADREMVDEQGRSPVVTILGHVDHGKTSLLDRIRNANVAEGEAGGITQATSAFQVPVTLGDENRLITFIDTPGHEAFTAMRARGAQATDIVVLVVAADDGVMPQTIESINHAKAAGVPIVVALNKIDKAEATDNNIQRILGQLAEHELNPVEWGGDIEVVRTSATNGDGVQDLLEVLDLQAQLLELTADFGGRAEGIVLEAQLQEGRGAVANILVQQGKLEKGSFIVLGRAYGRVRDMIDDHGRRIESSLPSTPVAISGMNEVPDAGDKFYVVKSIREAETASKERIEADRNKALSREKVTLDNIFEKLEGADQKELPIIIKGDVQGSVETLDVTLKKLSTDDITVSVKHTAVGGINESDVALAEASGAIVIGFNVTTSAGARRAAEKAGVDIRLYDVIYDISDDLKKAMVGLLDPEHRIEVIGHAEVREVFKISKVGMVAGCYVTDGSIERNALIRVTREDIVIEADRKLSQLKRFKDDAKEVRSGQECGMLIDGYDDIKVGDVLECYKSQEVAPTL
;
A
#
# COMPACT_ATOMS: atom_id res chain seq x y z
N MET A 1 -42.04 23.52 16.62
CA MET A 1 -42.64 24.67 15.90
C MET A 1 -41.50 25.43 15.22
N ALA A 2 -41.64 25.83 13.95
CA ALA A 2 -40.57 26.57 13.26
C ALA A 2 -40.66 28.09 13.51
N LYS A 3 -39.63 28.71 14.09
CA LYS A 3 -39.51 30.18 14.13
C LYS A 3 -39.11 30.69 12.73
N LYS A 4 -39.71 31.78 12.28
CA LYS A 4 -39.35 32.44 11.01
C LYS A 4 -37.91 32.94 11.07
N THR A 5 -37.05 32.47 10.17
CA THR A 5 -35.71 33.03 9.94
C THR A 5 -35.84 34.40 9.29
N GLY A 6 -35.68 35.46 10.08
CA GLY A 6 -35.69 36.84 9.58
C GLY A 6 -34.43 37.16 8.78
N THR A 7 -34.58 37.85 7.65
CA THR A 7 -33.44 38.39 6.88
C THR A 7 -32.91 39.65 7.56
N ILE A 8 -31.69 39.56 8.11
CA ILE A 8 -31.05 40.64 8.87
C ILE A 8 -30.26 41.53 7.90
N ARG A 9 -30.24 42.85 8.10
CA ARG A 9 -29.45 43.79 7.27
C ARG A 9 -28.08 44.08 7.85
N VAL A 10 -27.12 44.40 6.99
CA VAL A 10 -25.72 44.71 7.38
C VAL A 10 -25.64 45.72 8.53
N HIS A 11 -26.36 46.85 8.47
CA HIS A 11 -26.32 47.85 9.55
C HIS A 11 -26.89 47.35 10.89
N GLN A 12 -27.73 46.31 10.90
CA GLN A 12 -28.27 45.73 12.14
C GLN A 12 -27.20 44.88 12.81
N ILE A 13 -26.49 44.04 12.05
CA ILE A 13 -25.37 43.23 12.55
C ILE A 13 -24.16 44.09 12.91
N ALA A 14 -23.85 45.13 12.14
CA ALA A 14 -22.84 46.11 12.52
C ALA A 14 -23.16 46.77 13.88
N LYS A 15 -24.44 47.17 14.10
CA LYS A 15 -24.89 47.72 15.39
C LYS A 15 -24.91 46.68 16.52
N GLU A 16 -25.18 45.41 16.21
CA GLU A 16 -25.14 44.29 17.15
C GLU A 16 -23.70 43.97 17.62
N LEU A 17 -22.71 44.16 16.73
CA LEU A 17 -21.29 43.90 16.95
C LEU A 17 -20.47 45.15 17.33
N GLY A 18 -21.09 46.33 17.44
CA GLY A 18 -20.42 47.59 17.77
C GLY A 18 -19.53 48.22 16.68
N VAL A 19 -19.18 47.48 15.63
CA VAL A 19 -18.36 47.94 14.49
C VAL A 19 -19.14 48.80 13.47
N THR A 20 -18.44 49.59 12.64
CA THR A 20 -19.16 50.42 11.65
C THR A 20 -19.65 49.57 10.48
N SER A 21 -20.77 49.98 9.87
CA SER A 21 -21.31 49.28 8.69
C SER A 21 -20.44 49.39 7.45
N LYS A 22 -19.33 50.16 7.46
CA LYS A 22 -18.34 50.16 6.40
C LYS A 22 -17.36 48.99 6.57
N ASP A 23 -16.95 48.69 7.79
CA ASP A 23 -15.91 47.70 8.08
C ASP A 23 -16.43 46.28 7.79
N VAL A 24 -17.71 46.03 8.12
CA VAL A 24 -18.41 44.79 7.76
C VAL A 24 -18.50 44.63 6.23
N VAL A 25 -18.82 45.69 5.48
CA VAL A 25 -18.87 45.65 4.00
C VAL A 25 -17.46 45.45 3.42
N ALA A 26 -16.44 46.10 3.97
CA ALA A 26 -15.05 45.96 3.54
C ALA A 26 -14.53 44.53 3.76
N LYS A 27 -14.76 43.95 4.96
CA LYS A 27 -14.37 42.55 5.24
C LYS A 27 -15.09 41.59 4.30
N CYS A 28 -16.41 41.71 4.11
CA CYS A 28 -17.14 40.92 3.12
C CYS A 28 -16.61 41.09 1.68
N SER A 29 -16.16 42.28 1.29
CA SER A 29 -15.62 42.52 -0.05
C SER A 29 -14.21 41.94 -0.24
N ASN A 30 -13.40 41.88 0.82
CA ASN A 30 -12.08 41.24 0.78
C ASN A 30 -12.22 39.71 0.65
N GLU A 31 -13.17 39.11 1.38
CA GLU A 31 -13.55 37.70 1.27
C GLU A 31 -14.36 37.35 0.00
N GLY A 32 -14.36 38.24 -1.01
CA GLY A 32 -14.99 38.01 -2.32
C GLY A 32 -16.53 37.98 -2.34
N ILE A 33 -17.21 38.31 -1.23
CA ILE A 33 -18.67 38.23 -1.09
C ILE A 33 -19.37 39.43 -1.78
N SER A 34 -19.35 39.40 -3.11
CA SER A 34 -19.93 40.40 -4.02
C SER A 34 -21.42 40.73 -3.83
N GLN A 35 -22.16 39.97 -3.02
CA GLN A 35 -23.57 40.22 -2.69
C GLN A 35 -23.76 41.36 -1.67
N VAL A 36 -22.71 41.74 -0.93
CA VAL A 36 -22.77 42.69 0.18
C VAL A 36 -22.15 44.03 -0.23
N THR A 37 -22.89 44.83 -1.00
CA THR A 37 -22.40 46.09 -1.59
C THR A 37 -22.70 47.35 -0.77
N ASN A 38 -23.60 47.30 0.21
CA ASN A 38 -23.99 48.49 1.00
C ASN A 38 -24.60 48.12 2.36
N HIS A 39 -24.64 49.07 3.30
CA HIS A 39 -25.16 48.93 4.67
C HIS A 39 -26.65 48.50 4.77
N MET A 40 -27.39 48.55 3.66
CA MET A 40 -28.79 48.13 3.55
C MET A 40 -28.98 46.75 2.91
N SER A 41 -27.91 46.09 2.44
CA SER A 41 -27.99 44.72 1.93
C SER A 41 -28.54 43.77 2.99
N THR A 42 -29.39 42.84 2.56
CA THR A 42 -29.93 41.76 3.40
C THR A 42 -29.02 40.55 3.35
N LEU A 43 -28.63 40.06 4.52
CA LEU A 43 -27.79 38.89 4.71
C LEU A 43 -28.66 37.63 4.93
N SER A 44 -28.18 36.48 4.47
CA SER A 44 -28.76 35.18 4.82
C SER A 44 -28.37 34.81 6.25
N ALA A 45 -29.14 33.92 6.89
CA ALA A 45 -28.91 33.55 8.29
C ALA A 45 -27.51 32.94 8.54
N GLY A 46 -26.98 32.16 7.59
CA GLY A 46 -25.62 31.59 7.68
C GLY A 46 -24.53 32.65 7.54
N LEU A 47 -24.61 33.50 6.52
CA LEU A 47 -23.65 34.59 6.30
C LEU A 47 -23.65 35.59 7.48
N ALA A 48 -24.83 35.81 8.08
CA ALA A 48 -25.00 36.57 9.31
C ALA A 48 -24.37 35.90 10.56
N ALA A 49 -24.19 34.58 10.58
CA ALA A 49 -23.48 33.88 11.66
C ALA A 49 -21.96 34.02 11.46
N THR A 50 -21.44 33.74 10.25
CA THR A 50 -20.02 33.89 9.91
C THR A 50 -19.52 35.32 10.13
N ILE A 51 -20.32 36.35 9.84
CA ILE A 51 -19.96 37.75 10.16
C ILE A 51 -19.88 37.99 11.68
N ARG A 52 -20.70 37.34 12.53
CA ARG A 52 -20.54 37.48 13.99
C ARG A 52 -19.23 36.87 14.44
N GLU A 53 -18.96 35.64 14.01
CA GLU A 53 -17.74 34.87 14.30
C GLU A 53 -16.45 35.64 13.90
N TRP A 54 -16.44 36.25 12.71
CA TRP A 54 -15.36 37.11 12.21
C TRP A 54 -15.11 38.40 13.00
N PHE A 55 -16.00 38.79 13.91
CA PHE A 55 -15.88 40.01 14.71
C PHE A 55 -15.96 39.76 16.22
N SER A 56 -16.46 38.62 16.69
CA SER A 56 -16.31 38.18 18.09
C SER A 56 -14.87 37.76 18.38
N SER A 57 -14.26 36.98 17.47
CA SER A 57 -12.82 36.64 17.49
C SER A 57 -11.90 37.88 17.47
N ALA A 58 -12.40 39.02 16.97
CA ALA A 58 -11.70 40.31 16.96
C ALA A 58 -12.16 41.27 18.07
N ALA A 59 -13.03 40.84 18.98
CA ALA A 59 -13.48 41.62 20.15
C ALA A 59 -12.83 41.16 21.46
N GLU A 60 -12.35 39.91 21.51
CA GLU A 60 -11.50 39.40 22.59
C GLU A 60 -10.02 39.76 22.39
N ALA A 61 -9.64 40.19 21.18
CA ALA A 61 -8.31 40.68 20.83
C ALA A 61 -8.27 42.22 20.70
N ASP A 62 -7.68 42.84 21.72
CA ASP A 62 -7.25 44.25 21.82
C ASP A 62 -8.31 45.35 22.06
N GLY A 63 -8.26 45.91 23.28
CA GLY A 63 -8.91 47.16 23.67
C GLY A 63 -8.02 48.39 23.48
N GLY A 64 -7.45 48.59 22.28
CA GLY A 64 -6.43 49.61 22.03
C GLY A 64 -6.47 50.22 20.62
N SER A 65 -6.98 51.45 20.48
CA SER A 65 -7.07 52.11 19.17
C SER A 65 -5.75 52.80 18.74
N ALA A 66 -5.01 52.22 17.79
CA ALA A 66 -3.86 52.88 17.14
C ALA A 66 -3.70 52.49 15.65
N VAL A 67 -4.38 53.21 14.75
CA VAL A 67 -4.22 53.04 13.29
C VAL A 67 -2.93 53.72 12.82
N GLN A 68 -2.06 52.98 12.12
CA GLN A 68 -0.99 53.57 11.29
C GLN A 68 -1.23 53.30 9.80
N THR A 69 -1.31 54.37 9.02
CA THR A 69 -1.53 54.33 7.57
C THR A 69 -0.22 54.30 6.80
N ALA A 70 -0.02 53.28 5.93
CA ALA A 70 1.05 53.29 4.93
C ALA A 70 0.65 54.10 3.67
N ALA A 71 1.62 54.76 3.04
CA ALA A 71 1.42 55.59 1.85
C ALA A 71 1.65 54.81 0.53
N PRO A 72 0.99 55.18 -0.58
CA PRO A 72 1.14 54.49 -1.86
C PRO A 72 2.47 54.82 -2.57
N VAL A 73 2.98 53.87 -3.35
CA VAL A 73 4.20 54.01 -4.16
C VAL A 73 3.84 54.37 -5.60
N ASP A 74 4.52 55.36 -6.16
CA ASP A 74 4.31 55.90 -7.51
C ASP A 74 5.13 55.14 -8.58
N LEU A 75 4.61 55.01 -9.81
CA LEU A 75 5.02 53.99 -10.79
C LEU A 75 5.83 54.51 -12.00
N ASP A 76 6.03 55.82 -12.14
CA ASP A 76 6.48 56.44 -13.40
C ASP A 76 8.00 56.50 -13.65
N LYS A 77 8.76 55.47 -13.21
CA LYS A 77 10.21 55.33 -13.52
C LYS A 77 10.65 53.98 -14.14
N ALA A 78 9.72 53.18 -14.66
CA ALA A 78 10.01 51.87 -15.25
C ALA A 78 9.83 51.76 -16.79
N ARG A 79 9.77 52.88 -17.54
CA ARG A 79 9.58 52.87 -19.02
C ARG A 79 10.53 53.78 -19.80
N ALA A 80 11.79 53.37 -19.93
CA ALA A 80 12.76 54.03 -20.83
C ALA A 80 13.56 53.04 -21.69
N ARG A 81 13.15 52.92 -22.97
CA ARG A 81 13.91 52.45 -24.16
C ARG A 81 14.61 51.08 -24.13
N ALA A 82 14.22 50.23 -25.09
CA ALA A 82 14.92 49.01 -25.46
C ALA A 82 15.77 49.16 -26.76
N LYS A 83 16.56 48.11 -27.04
CA LYS A 83 17.11 47.62 -28.33
C LYS A 83 18.55 47.96 -28.78
N ARG A 84 19.25 46.84 -29.05
CA ARG A 84 20.25 46.56 -30.12
C ARG A 84 21.72 46.98 -29.95
N ARG A 85 22.57 45.97 -29.70
CA ARG A 85 23.45 45.38 -30.76
C ARG A 85 23.92 43.95 -30.38
N ALA A 86 24.59 43.28 -31.32
CA ALA A 86 25.04 41.88 -31.25
C ALA A 86 26.41 41.75 -31.99
N PRO A 87 27.14 40.61 -31.97
CA PRO A 87 28.50 40.60 -31.43
C PRO A 87 29.62 40.18 -32.41
N LYS A 88 30.90 40.31 -32.01
CA LYS A 88 32.02 39.42 -32.40
C LYS A 88 33.35 39.70 -31.67
N ALA A 89 34.26 38.71 -31.77
CA ALA A 89 35.71 38.67 -31.47
C ALA A 89 36.18 38.44 -30.00
N LYS A 90 37.19 37.56 -29.89
CA LYS A 90 38.07 37.27 -28.74
C LYS A 90 39.47 37.91 -29.01
N PRO A 91 40.59 37.62 -28.31
CA PRO A 91 40.80 36.93 -27.02
C PRO A 91 41.74 37.67 -26.03
N VAL A 92 41.80 37.21 -24.78
CA VAL A 92 42.92 37.44 -23.84
C VAL A 92 43.10 36.17 -22.98
N GLU A 93 44.34 35.77 -22.69
CA GLU A 93 44.69 34.68 -21.76
C GLU A 93 45.19 35.24 -20.41
N PRO A 94 45.15 34.45 -19.30
CA PRO A 94 45.12 35.01 -17.94
C PRO A 94 46.48 35.05 -17.24
N THR A 95 46.68 36.02 -16.33
CA THR A 95 47.62 35.86 -15.21
C THR A 95 47.31 36.83 -14.04
N VAL A 96 47.57 36.34 -12.81
CA VAL A 96 47.67 37.07 -11.52
C VAL A 96 46.45 37.87 -11.03
N GLU A 97 45.79 37.34 -10.01
CA GLU A 97 45.49 38.11 -8.79
C GLU A 97 45.61 37.16 -7.57
N ALA A 98 45.81 37.71 -6.36
CA ALA A 98 46.13 36.97 -5.14
C ALA A 98 45.33 37.52 -3.93
N PRO A 99 45.47 36.98 -2.70
CA PRO A 99 44.47 36.07 -2.17
C PRO A 99 43.61 36.68 -1.03
N VAL A 100 42.51 36.00 -0.69
CA VAL A 100 41.67 36.28 0.48
C VAL A 100 41.60 35.01 1.35
N GLU A 101 41.65 35.18 2.67
CA GLU A 101 41.77 34.09 3.64
C GLU A 101 40.45 33.31 3.87
N PRO A 102 40.51 31.98 4.12
CA PRO A 102 39.38 31.19 4.61
C PRO A 102 39.28 31.20 6.15
N PRO A 103 38.09 30.95 6.73
CA PRO A 103 37.89 30.83 8.18
C PRO A 103 38.52 29.56 8.78
N PRO A 104 38.79 29.53 10.12
CA PRO A 104 39.56 28.46 10.75
C PRO A 104 38.82 27.13 10.92
N SER A 105 39.56 26.04 10.78
CA SER A 105 39.09 24.65 10.93
C SER A 105 39.16 24.14 12.38
N VAL A 106 38.13 23.39 12.80
CA VAL A 106 38.09 22.64 14.07
C VAL A 106 38.99 21.39 13.99
N PRO A 107 39.77 21.04 15.04
CA PRO A 107 40.62 19.84 15.03
C PRO A 107 39.81 18.53 15.19
N PRO A 108 40.31 17.39 14.65
CA PRO A 108 39.66 16.10 14.78
C PRO A 108 39.87 15.45 16.17
N PRO A 109 38.96 14.54 16.60
CA PRO A 109 39.12 13.78 17.84
C PRO A 109 40.22 12.70 17.74
N PRO A 110 40.82 12.27 18.87
CA PRO A 110 41.82 11.22 18.91
C PRO A 110 41.23 9.81 18.69
N PRO A 111 42.02 8.83 18.20
CA PRO A 111 41.56 7.47 17.94
C PRO A 111 41.34 6.67 19.23
N ILE A 112 40.32 5.81 19.22
CA ILE A 112 39.98 4.88 20.31
C ILE A 112 40.77 3.57 20.13
N ALA A 113 41.31 3.04 21.23
CA ALA A 113 42.02 1.75 21.26
C ALA A 113 41.06 0.56 21.43
N PRO A 114 41.39 -0.65 20.93
CA PRO A 114 40.55 -1.83 21.10
C PRO A 114 40.45 -2.27 22.58
N PRO A 115 39.32 -2.87 23.00
CA PRO A 115 39.09 -3.23 24.40
C PRO A 115 39.92 -4.44 24.84
N SER A 116 40.54 -4.33 26.01
CA SER A 116 41.11 -5.45 26.77
C SER A 116 40.07 -6.05 27.71
N GLU A 117 39.98 -7.38 27.77
CA GLU A 117 39.12 -8.07 28.73
C GLU A 117 39.44 -7.70 30.19
N ILE A 118 38.40 -7.55 31.02
CA ILE A 118 38.54 -7.43 32.48
C ILE A 118 37.91 -8.68 33.10
N ALA A 119 38.69 -9.38 33.93
CA ALA A 119 38.30 -10.67 34.51
C ALA A 119 37.17 -10.54 35.54
N VAL A 120 36.29 -11.55 35.55
CA VAL A 120 35.26 -11.74 36.58
C VAL A 120 35.90 -12.27 37.89
N PRO A 121 35.59 -11.72 39.08
CA PRO A 121 36.15 -12.19 40.35
C PRO A 121 35.44 -13.46 40.87
N PRO A 122 36.17 -14.54 41.25
CA PRO A 122 35.59 -15.76 41.81
C PRO A 122 35.60 -15.80 43.35
N VAL A 123 34.52 -16.32 43.93
CA VAL A 123 34.38 -16.72 45.36
C VAL A 123 33.37 -17.88 45.45
N PRO A 124 33.37 -18.74 46.49
CA PRO A 124 34.21 -19.93 46.49
C PRO A 124 33.45 -21.26 46.72
N GLU A 125 34.01 -22.39 46.30
CA GLU A 125 33.59 -23.72 46.77
C GLU A 125 34.78 -24.68 46.95
N VAL A 126 34.59 -25.82 47.65
CA VAL A 126 35.63 -26.44 48.50
C VAL A 126 35.69 -27.97 48.39
N ALA A 127 36.92 -28.52 48.26
CA ALA A 127 37.34 -29.92 48.49
C ALA A 127 36.78 -31.02 47.55
N ALA A 128 37.42 -32.18 47.34
CA ALA A 128 38.84 -32.60 47.46
C ALA A 128 39.05 -33.91 46.63
N SER A 129 40.26 -34.28 46.21
CA SER A 129 41.10 -35.22 46.98
C SER A 129 42.53 -35.41 46.42
N THR A 130 43.42 -35.83 47.33
CA THR A 130 44.89 -36.04 47.28
C THR A 130 45.28 -37.43 46.69
N PRO A 131 46.57 -37.84 46.47
CA PRO A 131 47.77 -37.59 47.31
C PRO A 131 49.15 -37.47 46.55
N PRO A 132 50.37 -37.65 47.13
CA PRO A 132 51.18 -36.46 47.48
C PRO A 132 52.74 -36.52 47.27
N ALA A 133 53.40 -35.40 47.57
CA ALA A 133 54.77 -35.25 48.14
C ALA A 133 56.05 -35.45 47.29
N THR A 134 56.79 -34.33 47.12
CA THR A 134 58.23 -34.05 47.47
C THR A 134 59.17 -35.19 47.94
N SER A 135 60.51 -35.13 47.75
CA SER A 135 61.44 -34.08 47.26
C SER A 135 62.84 -34.64 46.91
N THR A 136 63.73 -33.79 46.35
CA THR A 136 65.23 -33.91 46.27
C THR A 136 65.83 -35.14 45.55
N GLY A 137 66.79 -35.06 44.62
CA GLY A 137 67.46 -33.92 43.96
C GLY A 137 68.97 -33.82 44.27
N ASP A 138 69.86 -34.20 43.33
CA ASP A 138 71.31 -33.90 43.35
C ASP A 138 72.03 -34.14 41.99
N MET A 139 73.24 -33.56 41.87
CA MET A 139 74.39 -33.88 40.99
C MET A 139 74.42 -33.61 39.46
N VAL A 140 75.67 -33.54 38.93
CA VAL A 140 76.18 -32.82 37.72
C VAL A 140 77.48 -33.54 37.21
N PRO A 141 78.37 -32.95 36.36
CA PRO A 141 78.53 -32.86 34.87
C PRO A 141 79.42 -34.02 34.27
N PRO A 142 80.36 -33.90 33.26
CA PRO A 142 80.67 -32.91 32.17
C PRO A 142 81.05 -33.46 30.74
N SER A 143 81.29 -32.55 29.76
CA SER A 143 82.18 -32.66 28.54
C SER A 143 81.77 -33.63 27.37
N GLU A 144 82.22 -33.57 26.09
CA GLU A 144 82.89 -32.62 25.13
C GLU A 144 82.94 -33.30 23.70
N SER A 145 83.32 -32.74 22.52
CA SER A 145 83.40 -31.37 21.92
C SER A 145 83.44 -31.42 20.36
N VAL A 146 84.58 -31.17 19.68
CA VAL A 146 84.89 -31.26 18.20
C VAL A 146 84.39 -30.14 17.24
N SER A 147 85.23 -29.75 16.25
CA SER A 147 85.00 -28.69 15.23
C SER A 147 86.00 -28.70 14.04
N GLU A 148 85.60 -28.27 12.83
CA GLU A 148 86.39 -27.88 11.62
C GLU A 148 85.51 -26.88 10.80
N GLN A 149 85.92 -25.73 10.21
CA GLN A 149 86.99 -25.32 9.25
C GLN A 149 86.77 -25.82 7.81
N THR A 150 87.02 -25.10 6.69
CA THR A 150 87.87 -23.92 6.29
C THR A 150 87.15 -23.01 5.24
N ASP A 151 87.62 -21.87 4.67
CA ASP A 151 88.51 -20.74 5.08
C ASP A 151 88.16 -19.43 4.27
N ASP A 152 88.97 -18.91 3.29
CA ASP A 152 88.92 -17.50 2.80
C ASP A 152 89.40 -17.24 1.31
N ASP A 153 89.16 -16.00 0.80
CA ASP A 153 89.80 -15.23 -0.32
C ASP A 153 89.54 -15.58 -1.83
N GLY A 154 89.67 -14.57 -2.73
CA GLY A 154 89.73 -14.74 -4.21
C GLY A 154 88.98 -13.70 -5.10
N SER A 155 89.54 -13.34 -6.27
CA SER A 155 89.01 -12.30 -7.20
C SER A 155 88.69 -12.78 -8.64
N SER A 156 87.93 -11.96 -9.39
CA SER A 156 87.46 -12.09 -10.80
C SER A 156 88.60 -12.10 -11.87
N PRO A 157 88.42 -12.55 -13.16
CA PRO A 157 87.22 -12.43 -14.02
C PRO A 157 86.90 -13.62 -14.98
N ASP A 158 86.18 -13.38 -16.08
CA ASP A 158 85.47 -14.31 -17.00
C ASP A 158 86.30 -15.27 -17.89
N SER A 159 85.74 -16.45 -18.27
CA SER A 159 85.44 -16.85 -19.68
C SER A 159 85.01 -18.33 -19.92
N ASP A 160 83.95 -18.53 -20.72
CA ASP A 160 83.63 -19.62 -21.68
C ASP A 160 83.50 -21.15 -21.33
N SER A 161 82.83 -21.87 -22.25
CA SER A 161 82.41 -23.31 -22.21
C SER A 161 83.32 -24.24 -23.06
N PRO A 162 83.12 -25.59 -23.20
CA PRO A 162 82.06 -26.15 -24.11
C PRO A 162 81.57 -27.64 -23.91
N ASP A 163 80.46 -28.01 -24.59
CA ASP A 163 80.16 -29.23 -25.40
C ASP A 163 80.41 -30.71 -24.94
N LEU A 164 79.76 -31.79 -25.44
CA LEU A 164 78.51 -32.18 -26.18
C LEU A 164 78.57 -33.76 -26.35
N PRO A 165 77.80 -34.48 -27.22
CA PRO A 165 76.44 -34.34 -27.79
C PRO A 165 75.52 -35.56 -27.50
N GLN A 166 74.24 -35.59 -27.90
CA GLN A 166 73.65 -36.23 -29.13
C GLN A 166 72.12 -36.41 -28.87
N LEU A 167 71.12 -36.69 -29.75
CA LEU A 167 70.72 -36.70 -31.19
C LEU A 167 69.17 -37.02 -31.13
N GLU A 168 68.18 -36.79 -32.02
CA GLU A 168 67.85 -36.27 -33.38
C GLU A 168 66.38 -35.72 -33.30
N LYS A 169 65.67 -35.02 -34.21
CA LYS A 169 65.80 -34.20 -35.46
C LYS A 169 64.45 -33.40 -35.55
N VAL A 170 64.33 -32.14 -35.98
CA VAL A 170 64.47 -31.50 -37.32
C VAL A 170 63.41 -31.98 -38.33
N PRO A 171 62.64 -31.10 -39.04
CA PRO A 171 62.62 -29.60 -39.14
C PRO A 171 61.25 -28.99 -38.65
N ASP A 172 60.79 -27.72 -38.80
CA ASP A 172 61.28 -26.31 -38.97
C ASP A 172 60.03 -25.35 -38.97
N ALA A 173 60.03 -24.00 -38.86
CA ALA A 173 60.90 -23.01 -38.18
C ALA A 173 60.33 -21.55 -38.25
N VAL A 174 60.00 -20.91 -37.10
CA VAL A 174 59.97 -19.43 -36.75
C VAL A 174 59.10 -18.40 -37.55
N PRO A 175 58.86 -17.10 -37.10
CA PRO A 175 59.39 -16.32 -35.93
C PRO A 175 58.43 -15.45 -35.03
N ASN A 176 58.93 -15.09 -33.82
CA ASN A 176 58.79 -13.86 -32.96
C ASN A 176 57.47 -13.24 -32.37
N ALA A 177 57.28 -13.36 -31.04
CA ALA A 177 57.42 -12.36 -29.92
C ALA A 177 57.06 -10.83 -30.04
N PRO A 178 56.87 -10.03 -28.93
CA PRO A 178 56.37 -10.26 -27.54
C PRO A 178 55.35 -9.16 -26.99
N GLU A 179 55.43 -8.72 -25.70
CA GLU A 179 54.33 -8.13 -24.86
C GLU A 179 54.08 -6.59 -24.74
N LYS A 180 52.81 -6.24 -24.35
CA LYS A 180 52.27 -5.13 -23.47
C LYS A 180 52.49 -3.62 -23.79
N PRO A 181 51.40 -2.80 -23.67
CA PRO A 181 51.32 -1.78 -22.59
C PRO A 181 49.89 -1.56 -21.97
N LYS A 182 49.60 -0.40 -21.36
CA LYS A 182 48.54 -0.12 -20.35
C LYS A 182 47.36 0.82 -20.78
N VAL A 183 46.18 0.62 -20.16
CA VAL A 183 45.27 1.63 -19.51
C VAL A 183 44.11 2.38 -20.26
N VAL A 184 42.95 2.48 -19.54
CA VAL A 184 41.63 3.19 -19.67
C VAL A 184 40.48 2.84 -20.68
N THR A 185 39.26 2.82 -20.12
CA THR A 185 37.89 3.20 -20.62
C THR A 185 37.03 2.24 -21.49
N PRO A 186 35.67 2.31 -21.41
CA PRO A 186 34.78 1.20 -21.79
C PRO A 186 33.70 1.51 -22.87
N ALA A 187 32.83 0.51 -23.07
CA ALA A 187 31.47 0.54 -23.66
C ALA A 187 31.32 0.50 -25.21
N GLY A 188 30.20 -0.10 -25.65
CA GLY A 188 29.71 -0.05 -27.04
C GLY A 188 29.92 -1.33 -27.88
N ARG A 189 29.07 -2.36 -27.69
CA ARG A 189 29.00 -3.50 -28.63
C ARG A 189 28.22 -3.11 -29.90
N GLN A 190 28.64 -3.61 -31.05
CA GLN A 190 28.29 -3.06 -32.37
C GLN A 190 26.94 -3.57 -32.92
N LEU A 191 26.24 -2.72 -33.68
CA LEU A 191 25.17 -3.11 -34.61
C LEU A 191 25.51 -2.70 -36.05
N LYS A 192 24.82 -3.32 -37.03
CA LYS A 192 25.37 -3.58 -38.37
C LYS A 192 25.19 -2.45 -39.41
N GLN A 193 26.05 -2.54 -40.43
CA GLN A 193 26.32 -1.63 -41.56
C GLN A 193 25.10 -0.98 -42.27
N PRO A 194 25.22 0.30 -42.67
CA PRO A 194 24.47 0.90 -43.78
C PRO A 194 25.29 0.96 -45.09
N VAL A 195 24.60 0.95 -46.24
CA VAL A 195 25.21 1.09 -47.59
C VAL A 195 25.22 2.56 -48.05
N LYS A 196 26.21 2.96 -48.85
CA LYS A 196 26.44 4.35 -49.29
C LYS A 196 25.66 4.71 -50.58
N THR A 197 25.09 5.92 -50.60
CA THR A 197 24.86 6.72 -51.83
C THR A 197 25.20 8.20 -51.55
N THR A 198 25.27 9.04 -52.58
CA THR A 198 26.10 10.26 -52.65
C THR A 198 25.52 11.56 -52.08
N LEU A 199 26.44 12.48 -51.73
CA LEU A 199 26.15 13.85 -51.27
C LEU A 199 25.69 14.78 -52.42
N ALA A 200 24.88 15.78 -52.06
CA ALA A 200 24.79 17.07 -52.76
C ALA A 200 24.95 18.21 -51.74
N GLY A 201 25.71 19.26 -52.07
CA GLY A 201 26.15 20.28 -51.10
C GLY A 201 25.11 21.39 -50.80
N PRO A 202 25.22 22.06 -49.63
CA PRO A 202 24.29 23.11 -49.24
C PRO A 202 24.53 24.42 -50.00
N LYS A 203 23.44 25.13 -50.34
CA LYS A 203 23.49 26.51 -50.87
C LYS A 203 22.52 27.41 -50.10
N VAL A 204 23.01 28.60 -49.75
CA VAL A 204 22.41 29.56 -48.81
C VAL A 204 21.22 30.29 -49.45
N ILE A 205 20.18 30.67 -48.67
CA ILE A 205 19.55 32.02 -48.65
C ILE A 205 18.40 32.17 -47.61
N ARG A 206 18.42 33.33 -46.94
CA ARG A 206 17.38 34.03 -46.15
C ARG A 206 16.81 33.43 -44.85
N VAL A 207 16.45 34.39 -43.99
CA VAL A 207 15.66 34.28 -42.75
C VAL A 207 14.34 35.01 -43.01
N GLU A 208 13.21 34.43 -42.60
CA GLU A 208 11.91 35.13 -42.50
C GLU A 208 11.28 34.95 -41.11
N GLN A 209 10.08 35.51 -40.92
CA GLN A 209 9.54 35.92 -39.62
C GLN A 209 8.61 34.88 -38.97
N PRO A 210 8.42 34.91 -37.63
CA PRO A 210 7.48 34.00 -36.95
C PRO A 210 6.03 34.29 -37.36
N GLU A 211 5.30 33.23 -37.76
CA GLU A 211 3.88 33.32 -38.11
C GLU A 211 2.94 33.36 -36.87
N PRO A 212 1.72 33.94 -37.02
CA PRO A 212 0.84 34.25 -35.90
C PRO A 212 -0.05 33.07 -35.44
N VAL A 213 -0.22 32.97 -34.12
CA VAL A 213 -1.17 32.04 -33.47
C VAL A 213 -2.60 32.32 -33.92
N ARG A 214 -3.27 31.33 -34.52
CA ARG A 214 -4.70 31.38 -34.84
C ARG A 214 -5.54 30.78 -33.70
N GLN A 215 -6.61 31.48 -33.33
CA GLN A 215 -7.57 30.99 -32.34
C GLN A 215 -8.39 29.79 -32.87
N PRO A 216 -8.74 28.80 -32.01
CA PRO A 216 -9.56 27.68 -32.41
C PRO A 216 -11.01 28.10 -32.70
N ARG A 217 -11.59 27.59 -33.80
CA ARG A 217 -13.03 27.65 -34.06
C ARG A 217 -13.70 26.38 -33.51
N PRO A 218 -14.95 26.43 -33.02
CA PRO A 218 -15.58 25.30 -32.34
C PRO A 218 -15.83 24.14 -33.30
N SER A 219 -15.26 22.97 -32.97
CA SER A 219 -15.59 21.70 -33.61
C SER A 219 -16.93 21.16 -33.11
N ARG A 220 -17.62 20.40 -33.96
CA ARG A 220 -18.92 19.78 -33.65
C ARG A 220 -18.79 18.26 -33.79
N SER A 221 -19.54 17.52 -32.98
CA SER A 221 -19.31 16.09 -32.70
C SER A 221 -19.27 15.18 -33.94
N PRO A 222 -18.44 14.11 -33.91
CA PRO A 222 -18.31 13.16 -35.03
C PRO A 222 -19.46 12.14 -35.08
N ALA A 223 -19.78 11.65 -36.27
CA ALA A 223 -20.61 10.47 -36.48
C ALA A 223 -20.32 9.79 -37.82
N ALA A 224 -20.29 8.45 -37.81
CA ALA A 224 -20.39 7.50 -38.93
C ALA A 224 -19.58 7.76 -40.22
N ARG A 225 -18.59 6.88 -40.48
CA ARG A 225 -17.85 6.77 -41.75
C ARG A 225 -18.39 5.58 -42.54
N GLY A 226 -18.86 5.81 -43.78
CA GLY A 226 -19.34 4.77 -44.71
C GLY A 226 -19.08 5.20 -46.17
N PRO A 227 -18.74 4.30 -47.10
CA PRO A 227 -17.81 4.69 -48.18
C PRO A 227 -18.43 4.85 -49.58
N ALA A 228 -17.89 5.83 -50.31
CA ALA A 228 -17.81 5.87 -51.76
C ALA A 228 -16.48 6.56 -52.13
N GLY A 229 -15.84 6.18 -53.24
CA GLY A 229 -14.51 6.67 -53.63
C GLY A 229 -14.39 7.00 -55.11
N GLY A 230 -13.16 7.32 -55.52
CA GLY A 230 -12.75 7.69 -56.88
C GLY A 230 -11.78 8.89 -56.85
N PRO A 231 -11.24 9.32 -58.01
CA PRO A 231 -11.34 8.74 -59.35
C PRO A 231 -9.97 8.34 -59.95
N ASP A 232 -9.96 7.63 -61.09
CA ASP A 232 -9.41 8.13 -62.38
C ASP A 232 -9.03 7.00 -63.36
N MET A 233 -9.63 7.06 -64.57
CA MET A 233 -8.96 7.05 -65.90
C MET A 233 -9.90 6.56 -67.01
N MET A 234 -9.74 7.14 -68.20
CA MET A 234 -10.43 6.76 -69.43
C MET A 234 -9.61 7.24 -70.64
N PRO A 235 -9.46 6.41 -71.68
CA PRO A 235 -9.66 6.88 -73.07
C PRO A 235 -10.67 6.02 -73.85
N PRO A 236 -11.21 6.50 -74.99
CA PRO A 236 -12.32 5.86 -75.71
C PRO A 236 -11.92 4.97 -76.90
N GLY A 237 -12.86 4.17 -77.40
CA GLY A 237 -12.79 3.39 -78.64
C GLY A 237 -14.19 3.03 -79.17
N ASP A 238 -14.32 2.82 -80.48
CA ASP A 238 -15.59 2.70 -81.23
C ASP A 238 -15.98 1.24 -81.54
N GLY A 239 -17.23 0.99 -81.95
CA GLY A 239 -17.70 -0.27 -82.56
C GLY A 239 -18.82 -1.04 -81.84
N GLY A 240 -19.90 -1.36 -82.56
CA GLY A 240 -20.88 -2.41 -82.24
C GLY A 240 -20.96 -3.44 -83.39
N PRO A 241 -22.10 -4.13 -83.67
CA PRO A 241 -23.35 -4.26 -82.90
C PRO A 241 -23.88 -5.73 -82.80
N GLY A 242 -25.03 -5.93 -82.13
CA GLY A 242 -25.77 -7.22 -82.10
C GLY A 242 -25.53 -8.11 -80.86
N ASP A 243 -26.40 -9.06 -80.50
CA ASP A 243 -27.70 -9.42 -81.09
C ASP A 243 -28.67 -10.09 -80.07
N ASP A 244 -29.97 -10.08 -80.41
CA ASP A 244 -31.08 -10.99 -80.04
C ASP A 244 -31.11 -11.75 -78.68
N ARG A 245 -31.97 -11.32 -77.72
CA ARG A 245 -33.21 -12.06 -77.32
C ARG A 245 -33.96 -11.58 -76.06
N ARG A 246 -35.30 -11.61 -76.18
CA ARG A 246 -36.34 -11.62 -75.12
C ARG A 246 -37.07 -12.98 -75.17
N PRO A 247 -38.10 -13.31 -74.34
CA PRO A 247 -38.66 -12.65 -73.13
C PRO A 247 -38.82 -13.60 -71.90
N SER A 248 -39.31 -13.11 -70.74
CA SER A 248 -40.60 -13.54 -70.13
C SER A 248 -40.82 -13.14 -68.64
N ARG A 249 -42.10 -13.15 -68.24
CA ARG A 249 -42.78 -12.88 -66.95
C ARG A 249 -42.15 -13.65 -65.75
N ARG A 250 -42.31 -13.32 -64.45
CA ARG A 250 -43.56 -12.93 -63.75
C ARG A 250 -43.39 -12.35 -62.31
N ASN A 251 -43.32 -11.02 -62.18
CA ASN A 251 -43.85 -10.13 -61.09
C ASN A 251 -44.26 -10.71 -59.70
N LYS A 252 -43.59 -10.27 -58.60
CA LYS A 252 -44.23 -9.70 -57.38
C LYS A 252 -43.26 -9.14 -56.31
N ARG A 253 -43.51 -7.89 -55.87
CA ARG A 253 -43.41 -7.35 -54.48
C ARG A 253 -42.05 -7.42 -53.69
N ARG A 254 -41.70 -6.49 -52.78
CA ARG A 254 -42.19 -5.12 -52.44
C ARG A 254 -41.25 -4.45 -51.41
N SER A 255 -40.68 -3.29 -51.70
CA SER A 255 -40.20 -2.33 -50.69
C SER A 255 -40.02 -0.94 -51.29
N SER A 256 -40.29 0.11 -50.51
CA SER A 256 -40.04 1.51 -50.86
C SER A 256 -39.95 2.32 -49.56
N SER A 257 -38.86 3.07 -49.39
CA SER A 257 -38.49 3.73 -48.13
C SER A 257 -39.30 5.00 -47.83
N ARG A 258 -39.14 5.50 -46.60
CA ARG A 258 -39.70 6.78 -46.12
C ARG A 258 -38.54 7.59 -45.51
N PRO A 259 -38.40 8.90 -45.81
CA PRO A 259 -37.18 9.67 -45.51
C PRO A 259 -37.14 10.25 -44.08
N GLU A 260 -36.02 10.90 -43.78
CA GLU A 260 -35.50 11.29 -42.45
C GLU A 260 -36.27 12.38 -41.69
N GLY A 261 -36.00 12.47 -40.38
CA GLY A 261 -36.36 13.59 -39.51
C GLY A 261 -35.27 13.85 -38.46
N ARG A 262 -34.75 15.08 -38.41
CA ARG A 262 -33.53 15.45 -37.67
C ARG A 262 -33.85 15.96 -36.26
N SER A 263 -33.12 15.49 -35.24
CA SER A 263 -33.25 15.95 -33.85
C SER A 263 -32.10 16.88 -33.44
N GLY A 264 -32.40 17.78 -32.50
CA GLY A 264 -31.43 18.70 -31.88
C GLY A 264 -32.05 19.33 -30.65
N ARG A 265 -31.37 19.22 -29.49
CA ARG A 265 -31.89 19.65 -28.18
C ARG A 265 -31.21 20.96 -27.77
N GLY A 266 -32.01 21.97 -27.44
CA GLY A 266 -31.56 23.23 -26.84
C GLY A 266 -32.29 23.47 -25.53
N THR A 267 -31.55 23.87 -24.49
CA THR A 267 -32.09 24.14 -23.15
C THR A 267 -32.32 25.64 -22.98
N LEU A 268 -33.46 26.04 -22.42
CA LEU A 268 -33.76 27.44 -22.09
C LEU A 268 -34.35 27.55 -20.69
N THR A 269 -34.06 28.68 -20.04
CA THR A 269 -34.47 29.04 -18.68
C THR A 269 -35.91 29.60 -18.64
N PRO A 270 -36.59 29.53 -17.48
CA PRO A 270 -37.91 30.11 -17.31
C PRO A 270 -37.85 31.59 -16.87
N GLU A 271 -38.13 32.51 -17.78
CA GLU A 271 -38.31 33.95 -17.44
C GLU A 271 -39.79 34.27 -17.11
N GLN A 272 -40.02 35.15 -16.14
CA GLN A 272 -41.35 35.52 -15.66
C GLN A 272 -41.96 36.64 -16.53
N GLY A 273 -43.11 36.42 -17.16
CA GLY A 273 -43.70 37.39 -18.08
C GLY A 273 -45.23 37.39 -18.19
N ARG A 274 -45.87 38.21 -17.35
CA ARG A 274 -47.27 38.72 -17.43
C ARG A 274 -48.43 37.70 -17.44
N GLN A 275 -49.36 37.91 -16.51
CA GLN A 275 -50.72 37.39 -16.60
C GLN A 275 -51.45 38.02 -17.80
N GLY A 276 -52.03 37.18 -18.66
CA GLY A 276 -53.05 37.57 -19.63
C GLY A 276 -54.33 36.79 -19.35
N SER A 277 -55.48 37.47 -19.26
CA SER A 277 -56.77 36.81 -19.11
C SER A 277 -57.17 36.15 -20.43
N TRP A 278 -57.15 34.82 -20.47
CA TRP A 278 -57.59 34.03 -21.62
C TRP A 278 -59.10 34.15 -21.79
N ARG A 279 -59.58 34.43 -23.01
CA ARG A 279 -61.02 34.53 -23.27
C ARG A 279 -61.64 33.13 -23.30
N GLN A 280 -62.93 33.06 -22.99
CA GLN A 280 -63.63 31.79 -22.85
C GLN A 280 -63.71 30.98 -24.16
N GLN A 281 -63.55 31.63 -25.32
CA GLN A 281 -63.35 30.96 -26.62
C GLN A 281 -61.98 30.28 -26.74
N ASP A 282 -60.89 30.89 -26.24
CA ASP A 282 -59.54 30.30 -26.29
C ASP A 282 -59.48 29.02 -25.45
N LEU A 283 -60.16 29.02 -24.30
CA LEU A 283 -60.31 27.84 -23.44
C LEU A 283 -61.10 26.73 -24.15
N LEU A 284 -62.22 27.05 -24.80
CA LEU A 284 -63.03 26.09 -25.57
C LEU A 284 -62.29 25.53 -26.79
N GLU A 285 -61.47 26.32 -27.49
CA GLU A 285 -60.64 25.77 -28.58
C GLU A 285 -59.50 24.91 -28.03
N ARG A 286 -58.84 25.33 -26.94
CA ARG A 286 -57.81 24.53 -26.26
C ARG A 286 -58.37 23.19 -25.76
N GLU A 287 -59.59 23.16 -25.26
CA GLU A 287 -60.32 21.95 -24.87
C GLU A 287 -60.71 21.08 -26.08
N ARG A 288 -61.13 21.67 -27.20
CA ARG A 288 -61.32 20.94 -28.47
C ARG A 288 -60.02 20.35 -29.04
N ARG A 289 -58.88 21.00 -28.83
CA ARG A 289 -57.55 20.47 -29.22
C ARG A 289 -57.11 19.34 -28.27
N LEU A 290 -57.27 19.51 -26.95
CA LEU A 290 -56.96 18.47 -25.95
C LEU A 290 -57.84 17.22 -26.08
N SER A 291 -59.15 17.37 -26.32
CA SER A 291 -60.07 16.25 -26.52
C SER A 291 -59.77 15.45 -27.80
N ARG A 292 -59.24 16.08 -28.86
CA ARG A 292 -58.70 15.39 -30.04
C ARG A 292 -57.33 14.74 -29.80
N ALA A 293 -56.44 15.40 -29.06
CA ALA A 293 -55.11 14.86 -28.73
C ALA A 293 -55.18 13.66 -27.76
N GLY A 294 -56.19 13.59 -26.89
CA GLY A 294 -56.38 12.51 -25.91
C GLY A 294 -56.66 11.11 -26.49
N GLY A 295 -56.80 10.97 -27.82
CA GLY A 295 -57.11 9.70 -28.48
C GLY A 295 -56.10 8.58 -28.20
N PHE A 296 -54.80 8.88 -28.14
CA PHE A 296 -53.76 7.88 -27.91
C PHE A 296 -53.79 7.30 -26.48
N PHE A 297 -53.97 8.16 -25.47
CA PHE A 297 -54.00 7.74 -24.06
C PHE A 297 -55.36 7.18 -23.61
N LYS A 298 -56.47 7.56 -24.25
CA LYS A 298 -57.77 6.89 -24.03
C LYS A 298 -57.88 5.52 -24.70
N ALA A 299 -57.12 5.25 -25.76
CA ALA A 299 -56.98 3.89 -26.29
C ALA A 299 -56.24 3.00 -25.28
N ALA A 300 -55.03 3.40 -24.85
CA ALA A 300 -54.24 2.66 -23.87
C ALA A 300 -55.00 2.40 -22.55
N ARG A 301 -55.72 3.40 -22.00
CA ARG A 301 -56.57 3.18 -20.81
C ARG A 301 -57.74 2.25 -21.08
N ARG A 302 -58.33 2.22 -22.28
CA ARG A 302 -59.40 1.26 -22.60
C ARG A 302 -58.89 -0.17 -22.82
N ASP A 303 -57.69 -0.38 -23.34
CA ASP A 303 -57.12 -1.74 -23.44
C ASP A 303 -56.70 -2.30 -22.08
N VAL A 304 -56.19 -1.45 -21.17
CA VAL A 304 -55.99 -1.85 -19.76
C VAL A 304 -57.33 -2.18 -19.10
N GLN A 305 -58.35 -1.33 -19.25
CA GLN A 305 -59.63 -1.48 -18.55
C GLN A 305 -60.59 -2.51 -19.21
N LYS A 306 -60.38 -2.91 -20.46
CA LYS A 306 -61.04 -4.09 -21.05
C LYS A 306 -60.39 -5.41 -20.65
N ARG A 307 -59.13 -5.41 -20.20
CA ARG A 307 -58.46 -6.61 -19.67
C ARG A 307 -58.83 -6.90 -18.22
N THR A 308 -59.33 -5.91 -17.46
CA THR A 308 -59.85 -6.12 -16.10
C THR A 308 -61.29 -6.63 -16.07
N ASP A 309 -62.14 -6.19 -17.00
CA ASP A 309 -63.59 -6.48 -16.98
C ASP A 309 -63.99 -7.60 -17.98
N GLY A 310 -63.00 -8.33 -18.51
CA GLY A 310 -63.14 -9.22 -19.68
C GLY A 310 -62.77 -10.70 -19.46
N SER A 311 -62.42 -11.11 -18.24
CA SER A 311 -62.13 -12.51 -17.92
C SER A 311 -62.61 -12.85 -16.51
N GLY A 312 -63.50 -13.84 -16.41
CA GLY A 312 -63.92 -14.45 -15.14
C GLY A 312 -62.88 -15.44 -14.57
N GLY A 313 -61.59 -15.23 -14.87
CA GLY A 313 -60.52 -15.88 -14.11
C GLY A 313 -60.61 -15.44 -12.65
N GLN A 314 -60.38 -16.39 -11.74
CA GLN A 314 -60.36 -16.09 -10.31
C GLN A 314 -59.40 -14.91 -10.04
N ARG A 315 -59.75 -14.03 -9.11
CA ARG A 315 -58.71 -13.23 -8.44
C ARG A 315 -57.67 -14.23 -7.95
N ALA A 316 -56.43 -14.08 -8.39
CA ALA A 316 -55.32 -14.70 -7.70
C ALA A 316 -55.39 -14.17 -6.26
N LYS A 317 -55.82 -15.05 -5.35
CA LYS A 317 -55.77 -14.77 -3.93
C LYS A 317 -54.34 -14.37 -3.60
N THR A 318 -54.16 -13.34 -2.77
CA THR A 318 -52.85 -13.07 -2.20
C THR A 318 -52.37 -14.29 -1.39
N ALA A 319 -51.06 -14.42 -1.18
CA ALA A 319 -50.54 -15.47 -0.29
C ALA A 319 -51.13 -15.35 1.13
N ALA A 320 -51.36 -14.11 1.60
CA ALA A 320 -52.12 -13.81 2.82
C ALA A 320 -53.59 -14.29 2.83
N GLU A 321 -54.15 -14.78 1.70
CA GLU A 321 -55.47 -15.44 1.60
C GLU A 321 -55.37 -16.92 1.16
N THR A 322 -54.15 -17.44 1.00
CA THR A 322 -53.84 -18.81 0.55
C THR A 322 -52.64 -19.35 1.33
N GLY A 323 -52.91 -19.96 2.49
CA GLY A 323 -51.86 -20.54 3.33
C GLY A 323 -50.94 -21.49 2.55
N GLY A 324 -49.66 -21.16 2.53
CA GLY A 324 -48.59 -21.81 1.78
C GLY A 324 -47.38 -20.88 1.72
N ALA A 325 -46.19 -21.44 1.89
CA ALA A 325 -44.97 -20.65 2.07
C ALA A 325 -44.66 -19.74 0.87
N VAL A 326 -44.35 -18.48 1.16
CA VAL A 326 -43.98 -17.49 0.14
C VAL A 326 -42.48 -17.62 -0.11
N LYS A 327 -42.13 -17.99 -1.34
CA LYS A 327 -40.74 -18.12 -1.77
C LYS A 327 -40.15 -16.75 -2.05
N VAL A 328 -39.15 -16.37 -1.26
CA VAL A 328 -38.41 -15.11 -1.36
C VAL A 328 -36.94 -15.44 -1.54
N THR A 329 -36.24 -14.60 -2.29
CA THR A 329 -34.82 -14.81 -2.58
C THR A 329 -33.95 -13.76 -1.93
N GLU A 330 -32.80 -14.18 -1.42
CA GLU A 330 -31.75 -13.28 -0.99
C GLU A 330 -31.13 -12.53 -2.18
N PRO A 331 -30.53 -11.35 -2.00
CA PRO A 331 -30.61 -10.48 -0.82
C PRO A 331 -32.00 -9.85 -0.68
N ILE A 332 -32.65 -10.02 0.48
CA ILE A 332 -34.06 -9.67 0.66
C ILE A 332 -34.21 -8.16 0.93
N THR A 333 -34.56 -7.33 -0.06
CA THR A 333 -34.97 -5.94 0.27
C THR A 333 -36.41 -5.88 0.76
N ILE A 334 -36.74 -4.92 1.64
CA ILE A 334 -38.12 -4.68 2.08
C ILE A 334 -39.07 -4.44 0.90
N LYS A 335 -38.55 -3.89 -0.21
CA LYS A 335 -39.30 -3.66 -1.45
C LYS A 335 -39.64 -4.96 -2.19
N GLU A 336 -38.71 -5.91 -2.31
CA GLU A 336 -39.00 -7.24 -2.87
C GLU A 336 -39.90 -8.06 -1.92
N LEU A 337 -39.62 -8.04 -0.62
CA LEU A 337 -40.42 -8.69 0.42
C LEU A 337 -41.88 -8.21 0.36
N SER A 338 -42.09 -6.89 0.28
CA SER A 338 -43.41 -6.27 0.08
C SER A 338 -44.11 -6.70 -1.21
N ALA A 339 -43.36 -6.96 -2.28
CA ALA A 339 -43.91 -7.41 -3.57
C ALA A 339 -44.28 -8.90 -3.56
N ALA A 340 -43.51 -9.74 -2.85
CA ALA A 340 -43.74 -11.18 -2.74
C ALA A 340 -44.89 -11.54 -1.79
N THR A 341 -44.93 -10.90 -0.60
CA THR A 341 -45.95 -11.20 0.43
C THR A 341 -47.24 -10.42 0.24
N GLY A 342 -47.19 -9.30 -0.49
CA GLY A 342 -48.30 -8.36 -0.67
C GLY A 342 -48.54 -7.43 0.53
N VAL A 343 -47.77 -7.56 1.61
CA VAL A 343 -47.78 -6.62 2.74
C VAL A 343 -47.12 -5.32 2.30
N LYS A 344 -47.63 -4.16 2.72
CA LYS A 344 -47.08 -2.85 2.32
C LYS A 344 -45.72 -2.61 2.97
N ALA A 345 -44.71 -2.21 2.18
CA ALA A 345 -43.40 -1.79 2.68
C ALA A 345 -43.46 -0.77 3.85
N ALA A 346 -44.42 0.16 3.82
CA ALA A 346 -44.62 1.14 4.89
C ALA A 346 -45.16 0.56 6.21
N ASP A 347 -45.70 -0.66 6.21
CA ASP A 347 -46.15 -1.37 7.39
C ASP A 347 -45.09 -2.39 7.87
N ILE A 348 -44.31 -2.97 6.94
CA ILE A 348 -43.09 -3.76 7.23
C ILE A 348 -42.05 -2.90 7.96
N VAL A 349 -41.74 -1.69 7.43
CA VAL A 349 -40.80 -0.74 8.08
C VAL A 349 -41.24 -0.36 9.49
N LYS A 350 -42.55 -0.22 9.75
CA LYS A 350 -43.05 0.07 11.11
C LYS A 350 -42.82 -1.09 12.05
N LYS A 351 -42.97 -2.34 11.59
CA LYS A 351 -42.73 -3.53 12.41
C LYS A 351 -41.26 -3.69 12.76
N LEU A 352 -40.37 -3.58 11.77
CA LEU A 352 -38.92 -3.56 12.00
C LEU A 352 -38.51 -2.44 12.97
N PHE A 353 -39.06 -1.23 12.81
CA PHE A 353 -38.81 -0.11 13.73
C PHE A 353 -39.33 -0.38 15.15
N LEU A 354 -40.45 -1.09 15.32
CA LEU A 354 -40.98 -1.50 16.62
C LEU A 354 -40.16 -2.64 17.27
N ALA A 355 -39.50 -3.47 16.46
CA ALA A 355 -38.51 -4.45 16.90
C ALA A 355 -37.12 -3.83 17.19
N GLY A 356 -36.91 -2.54 16.88
CA GLY A 356 -35.67 -1.80 17.12
C GLY A 356 -34.79 -1.58 15.89
N HIS A 357 -35.07 -2.23 14.76
CA HIS A 357 -34.27 -2.13 13.54
C HIS A 357 -34.64 -0.87 12.73
N THR A 358 -33.69 0.08 12.61
CA THR A 358 -33.89 1.36 11.91
C THR A 358 -33.72 1.23 10.38
N THR A 359 -34.53 0.36 9.77
CA THR A 359 -34.37 -0.08 8.38
C THR A 359 -35.13 0.79 7.38
N THR A 360 -34.55 1.02 6.19
CA THR A 360 -35.17 1.77 5.08
C THR A 360 -35.77 0.84 4.03
N VAL A 361 -36.68 1.36 3.19
CA VAL A 361 -37.38 0.57 2.14
C VAL A 361 -36.43 -0.10 1.12
N ASN A 362 -35.22 0.43 0.94
CA ASN A 362 -34.23 -0.07 -0.03
C ASN A 362 -33.04 -0.79 0.62
N SER A 363 -32.96 -0.86 1.95
CA SER A 363 -31.93 -1.69 2.61
C SER A 363 -32.29 -3.17 2.49
N VAL A 364 -31.25 -4.00 2.35
CA VAL A 364 -31.33 -5.45 2.53
C VAL A 364 -31.71 -5.72 3.99
N LEU A 365 -32.54 -6.74 4.18
CA LEU A 365 -32.91 -7.34 5.45
C LEU A 365 -32.28 -8.73 5.50
N ASP A 366 -31.76 -9.10 6.66
CA ASP A 366 -31.30 -10.44 6.99
C ASP A 366 -32.45 -11.44 7.01
N SER A 367 -32.14 -12.70 6.70
CA SER A 367 -33.15 -13.74 6.49
C SER A 367 -33.89 -14.11 7.78
N GLU A 368 -33.22 -14.04 8.94
CA GLU A 368 -33.83 -14.26 10.25
C GLU A 368 -34.88 -13.17 10.56
N SER A 369 -34.51 -11.89 10.54
CA SER A 369 -35.46 -10.78 10.75
C SER A 369 -36.56 -10.73 9.68
N ALA A 370 -36.28 -11.16 8.45
CA ALA A 370 -37.29 -11.28 7.39
C ALA A 370 -38.34 -12.35 7.71
N ILE A 371 -37.89 -13.53 8.17
CA ILE A 371 -38.74 -14.63 8.62
C ILE A 371 -39.54 -14.22 9.86
N GLU A 372 -38.91 -13.66 10.90
CA GLU A 372 -39.61 -13.17 12.10
C GLU A 372 -40.67 -12.11 11.79
N THR A 373 -40.32 -11.10 11.00
CA THR A 373 -41.25 -10.02 10.65
C THR A 373 -42.46 -10.57 9.88
N MET A 374 -42.30 -11.62 9.05
CA MET A 374 -43.41 -12.22 8.32
C MET A 374 -44.22 -13.25 9.13
N MET A 375 -43.61 -13.93 10.09
CA MET A 375 -44.35 -14.74 11.08
C MET A 375 -45.34 -13.87 11.87
N GLU A 376 -44.99 -12.63 12.22
CA GLU A 376 -45.94 -11.67 12.82
C GLU A 376 -47.13 -11.30 11.91
N PHE A 377 -46.98 -11.38 10.58
CA PHE A 377 -48.07 -11.20 9.62
C PHE A 377 -48.79 -12.52 9.27
N GLY A 378 -48.39 -13.65 9.86
CA GLY A 378 -48.96 -14.96 9.59
C GLY A 378 -48.55 -15.55 8.23
N ILE A 379 -47.36 -15.18 7.72
CA ILE A 379 -46.84 -15.62 6.43
C ILE A 379 -45.54 -16.40 6.67
N GLU A 380 -45.57 -17.70 6.36
CA GLU A 380 -44.37 -18.52 6.29
C GLU A 380 -43.52 -18.09 5.07
N LEU A 381 -42.24 -17.80 5.30
CA LEU A 381 -41.27 -17.57 4.22
C LEU A 381 -40.43 -18.83 4.00
N GLU A 382 -40.40 -19.30 2.76
CA GLU A 382 -39.32 -20.19 2.30
C GLU A 382 -38.25 -19.30 1.65
N VAL A 383 -37.18 -18.99 2.39
CA VAL A 383 -36.04 -18.28 1.83
C VAL A 383 -35.24 -19.24 0.95
N ILE A 384 -34.96 -18.81 -0.28
CA ILE A 384 -34.08 -19.50 -1.21
C ILE A 384 -32.93 -18.55 -1.52
N GLU A 385 -31.72 -18.89 -1.09
CA GLU A 385 -30.51 -18.17 -1.48
C GLU A 385 -30.45 -18.05 -3.02
N GLN A 386 -30.40 -16.82 -3.56
CA GLN A 386 -29.93 -16.67 -4.94
C GLN A 386 -28.43 -16.95 -4.92
N LYS A 387 -28.10 -18.20 -5.22
CA LYS A 387 -26.75 -18.58 -5.64
C LYS A 387 -26.26 -17.56 -6.66
N THR A 388 -25.21 -16.82 -6.36
CA THR A 388 -24.70 -15.76 -7.24
C THR A 388 -24.32 -16.34 -8.60
N ALA A 389 -24.22 -15.53 -9.66
CA ALA A 389 -23.75 -16.04 -10.95
C ALA A 389 -22.34 -16.68 -10.85
N GLU A 390 -21.52 -16.27 -9.87
CA GLU A 390 -20.24 -16.91 -9.55
C GLU A 390 -20.43 -18.32 -8.94
N GLU A 391 -21.31 -18.48 -7.94
CA GLU A 391 -21.63 -19.79 -7.34
C GLU A 391 -22.36 -20.73 -8.30
N GLN A 392 -23.21 -20.19 -9.19
CA GLN A 392 -23.84 -20.96 -10.26
C GLN A 392 -22.77 -21.51 -11.20
N ILE A 393 -21.77 -20.69 -11.60
CA ILE A 393 -20.64 -21.17 -12.40
C ILE A 393 -19.81 -22.21 -11.62
N ALA A 394 -19.53 -22.00 -10.33
CA ALA A 394 -18.80 -22.98 -9.51
C ALA A 394 -19.53 -24.34 -9.43
N GLN A 395 -20.86 -24.34 -9.38
CA GLN A 395 -21.68 -25.57 -9.40
C GLN A 395 -21.75 -26.19 -10.81
N ASP A 396 -21.83 -25.37 -11.87
CA ASP A 396 -21.68 -25.78 -13.29
C ASP A 396 -20.31 -26.46 -13.57
N PHE A 397 -19.34 -26.30 -12.65
CA PHE A 397 -18.04 -26.96 -12.64
C PHE A 397 -17.95 -28.15 -11.67
N ALA A 398 -18.60 -28.10 -10.49
CA ALA A 398 -18.62 -29.20 -9.53
C ALA A 398 -19.52 -30.38 -9.97
N ASP A 399 -20.68 -30.09 -10.56
CA ASP A 399 -21.66 -31.10 -11.03
C ASP A 399 -21.30 -31.69 -12.41
N ARG A 400 -20.10 -31.45 -12.94
CA ARG A 400 -19.69 -31.89 -14.29
C ARG A 400 -19.15 -33.31 -14.31
N GLU A 401 -19.46 -34.04 -15.37
CA GLU A 401 -18.71 -35.25 -15.73
C GLU A 401 -17.29 -34.85 -16.18
N MET A 402 -16.26 -35.47 -15.60
CA MET A 402 -14.86 -35.25 -15.98
C MET A 402 -14.61 -35.85 -17.37
N VAL A 403 -13.99 -35.08 -18.27
CA VAL A 403 -13.85 -35.46 -19.69
C VAL A 403 -12.67 -36.41 -19.92
N ASP A 404 -11.55 -36.16 -19.25
CA ASP A 404 -10.30 -36.91 -19.38
C ASP A 404 -9.63 -37.00 -18.00
N GLU A 405 -10.17 -37.88 -17.14
CA GLU A 405 -9.64 -38.09 -15.78
C GLU A 405 -8.32 -38.87 -15.82
N GLN A 406 -7.25 -38.23 -15.34
CA GLN A 406 -5.91 -38.82 -15.22
C GLN A 406 -5.26 -38.41 -13.90
N GLY A 407 -4.27 -39.18 -13.44
CA GLY A 407 -3.45 -38.80 -12.29
C GLY A 407 -2.71 -37.48 -12.53
N ARG A 408 -2.68 -36.59 -11.54
CA ARG A 408 -2.07 -35.25 -11.65
C ARG A 408 -0.79 -35.12 -10.84
N SER A 409 0.07 -34.21 -11.28
CA SER A 409 1.21 -33.74 -10.49
C SER A 409 0.75 -33.11 -9.17
N PRO A 410 1.38 -33.42 -8.02
CA PRO A 410 1.09 -32.74 -6.77
C PRO A 410 1.52 -31.28 -6.83
N VAL A 411 0.75 -30.42 -6.15
CA VAL A 411 1.12 -29.04 -5.86
C VAL A 411 1.53 -28.94 -4.40
N VAL A 412 2.71 -28.38 -4.13
CA VAL A 412 3.41 -28.46 -2.84
C VAL A 412 3.78 -27.06 -2.34
N THR A 413 3.27 -26.64 -1.17
CA THR A 413 3.66 -25.37 -0.54
C THR A 413 4.82 -25.58 0.43
N ILE A 414 5.84 -24.72 0.41
CA ILE A 414 6.93 -24.76 1.40
C ILE A 414 6.72 -23.71 2.52
N LEU A 415 6.40 -24.19 3.71
CA LEU A 415 6.21 -23.40 4.94
C LEU A 415 7.37 -23.57 5.93
N GLY A 416 7.38 -22.77 6.99
CA GLY A 416 8.45 -22.71 8.00
C GLY A 416 8.86 -21.29 8.36
N HIS A 417 9.71 -21.18 9.37
CA HIS A 417 10.25 -19.92 9.91
C HIS A 417 11.20 -19.20 8.92
N VAL A 418 11.50 -17.94 9.22
CA VAL A 418 12.64 -17.20 8.63
C VAL A 418 13.95 -17.94 8.95
N ASP A 419 14.96 -17.79 8.09
CA ASP A 419 16.32 -18.38 8.19
C ASP A 419 16.42 -19.91 8.35
N HIS A 420 15.31 -20.65 8.28
CA HIS A 420 15.27 -22.10 8.13
C HIS A 420 15.71 -22.58 6.72
N GLY A 421 16.06 -21.66 5.81
CA GLY A 421 16.62 -21.98 4.48
C GLY A 421 15.58 -22.45 3.45
N LYS A 422 14.31 -22.00 3.55
CA LYS A 422 13.24 -22.37 2.61
C LYS A 422 13.59 -22.01 1.16
N THR A 423 13.92 -20.74 0.91
CA THR A 423 14.30 -20.23 -0.41
C THR A 423 15.55 -20.93 -0.93
N SER A 424 16.53 -21.21 -0.06
CA SER A 424 17.75 -21.97 -0.41
C SER A 424 17.46 -23.41 -0.83
N LEU A 425 16.52 -24.09 -0.15
CA LEU A 425 16.08 -25.44 -0.50
C LEU A 425 15.34 -25.44 -1.85
N LEU A 426 14.47 -24.45 -2.07
CA LEU A 426 13.75 -24.25 -3.34
C LEU A 426 14.71 -23.91 -4.49
N ASP A 427 15.71 -23.07 -4.27
CA ASP A 427 16.76 -22.77 -5.25
C ASP A 427 17.55 -24.03 -5.62
N ARG A 428 17.91 -24.85 -4.64
CA ARG A 428 18.61 -26.11 -4.88
C ARG A 428 17.75 -27.10 -5.68
N ILE A 429 16.46 -27.22 -5.35
CA ILE A 429 15.48 -28.00 -6.10
C ILE A 429 15.33 -27.47 -7.54
N ARG A 430 15.26 -26.15 -7.72
CA ARG A 430 15.09 -25.47 -9.01
C ARG A 430 16.37 -25.45 -9.87
N ASN A 431 17.53 -25.81 -9.29
CA ASN A 431 18.85 -25.56 -9.85
C ASN A 431 19.06 -24.07 -10.23
N ALA A 432 18.55 -23.19 -9.38
CA ALA A 432 18.60 -21.74 -9.52
C ALA A 432 19.36 -21.10 -8.34
N ASN A 433 19.44 -19.77 -8.35
CA ASN A 433 19.97 -18.96 -7.26
C ASN A 433 19.22 -17.62 -7.27
N VAL A 434 18.03 -17.63 -6.67
CA VAL A 434 17.11 -16.50 -6.52
C VAL A 434 17.38 -15.77 -5.21
N ALA A 435 17.73 -16.50 -4.13
CA ALA A 435 17.97 -15.93 -2.81
C ALA A 435 19.10 -14.86 -2.79
N GLU A 436 20.19 -15.05 -3.56
CA GLU A 436 21.23 -14.02 -3.70
C GLU A 436 20.81 -12.81 -4.58
N GLY A 437 19.70 -12.93 -5.32
CA GLY A 437 19.16 -11.90 -6.22
C GLY A 437 17.98 -11.11 -5.67
N GLU A 438 17.34 -11.54 -4.59
CA GLU A 438 16.19 -10.87 -3.98
C GLU A 438 16.61 -9.76 -3.00
N ALA A 439 15.84 -8.68 -2.98
CA ALA A 439 16.07 -7.56 -2.07
C ALA A 439 15.91 -8.02 -0.60
N GLY A 440 16.96 -7.81 0.20
CA GLY A 440 17.03 -8.30 1.58
C GLY A 440 17.31 -9.79 1.74
N GLY A 441 17.52 -10.56 0.65
CA GLY A 441 17.79 -11.99 0.70
C GLY A 441 16.61 -12.85 1.15
N ILE A 442 15.37 -12.35 0.97
CA ILE A 442 14.14 -13.00 1.45
C ILE A 442 13.05 -13.04 0.36
N THR A 443 12.38 -14.19 0.24
CA THR A 443 11.14 -14.29 -0.54
C THR A 443 10.10 -13.32 0.04
N GLN A 444 9.66 -12.33 -0.74
CA GLN A 444 8.64 -11.35 -0.32
C GLN A 444 7.32 -11.42 -1.13
N ALA A 445 7.26 -12.25 -2.18
CA ALA A 445 6.05 -12.49 -2.95
C ALA A 445 5.86 -13.99 -3.23
N THR A 446 4.61 -14.47 -3.21
CA THR A 446 4.32 -15.87 -3.55
C THR A 446 4.62 -16.15 -5.02
N SER A 447 5.45 -17.17 -5.27
CA SER A 447 5.81 -17.61 -6.61
C SER A 447 5.56 -19.12 -6.77
N ALA A 448 5.46 -19.60 -8.01
CA ALA A 448 5.29 -21.03 -8.27
C ALA A 448 6.07 -21.47 -9.52
N PHE A 449 6.61 -22.69 -9.48
CA PHE A 449 7.44 -23.26 -10.54
C PHE A 449 7.31 -24.79 -10.61
N GLN A 450 7.68 -25.38 -11.75
CA GLN A 450 7.62 -26.84 -11.96
C GLN A 450 9.02 -27.47 -12.00
N VAL A 451 9.12 -28.65 -11.39
CA VAL A 451 10.35 -29.43 -11.26
C VAL A 451 10.12 -30.82 -11.85
N PRO A 452 10.93 -31.27 -12.82
CA PRO A 452 10.88 -32.65 -13.29
C PRO A 452 11.54 -33.59 -12.28
N VAL A 453 10.84 -34.67 -11.93
CA VAL A 453 11.33 -35.76 -11.07
C VAL A 453 11.31 -37.04 -11.89
N THR A 454 12.43 -37.75 -11.94
CA THR A 454 12.56 -39.04 -12.61
C THR A 454 12.50 -40.15 -11.58
N LEU A 455 11.41 -40.93 -11.57
CA LEU A 455 11.22 -42.05 -10.64
C LEU A 455 11.17 -43.36 -11.46
N GLY A 456 12.28 -44.09 -11.47
CA GLY A 456 12.47 -45.23 -12.36
C GLY A 456 12.48 -44.80 -13.84
N ASP A 457 11.59 -45.37 -14.64
CA ASP A 457 11.42 -45.03 -16.06
C ASP A 457 10.40 -43.89 -16.31
N GLU A 458 9.67 -43.43 -15.28
CA GLU A 458 8.69 -42.35 -15.41
C GLU A 458 9.29 -40.97 -15.10
N ASN A 459 9.04 -40.00 -15.97
CA ASN A 459 9.29 -38.58 -15.71
C ASN A 459 7.98 -37.91 -15.31
N ARG A 460 7.92 -37.44 -14.07
CA ARG A 460 6.78 -36.72 -13.50
C ARG A 460 7.18 -35.27 -13.23
N LEU A 461 6.19 -34.42 -12.93
CA LEU A 461 6.41 -33.05 -12.51
C LEU A 461 5.90 -32.88 -11.08
N ILE A 462 6.59 -32.09 -10.26
CA ILE A 462 6.09 -31.55 -8.99
C ILE A 462 6.02 -30.03 -9.12
N THR A 463 4.94 -29.43 -8.64
CA THR A 463 4.74 -27.98 -8.70
C THR A 463 4.93 -27.38 -7.32
N PHE A 464 5.96 -26.55 -7.14
CA PHE A 464 6.24 -25.90 -5.87
C PHE A 464 5.60 -24.51 -5.82
N ILE A 465 5.09 -24.14 -4.65
CA ILE A 465 4.71 -22.78 -4.29
C ILE A 465 5.65 -22.29 -3.18
N ASP A 466 6.41 -21.24 -3.47
CA ASP A 466 7.17 -20.51 -2.46
C ASP A 466 6.27 -19.51 -1.74
N THR A 467 6.46 -19.36 -0.44
CA THR A 467 5.73 -18.40 0.39
C THR A 467 6.69 -17.70 1.35
N PRO A 468 6.57 -16.37 1.56
CA PRO A 468 7.41 -15.65 2.52
C PRO A 468 7.35 -16.26 3.94
N GLY A 469 8.50 -16.30 4.63
CA GLY A 469 8.60 -16.88 5.99
C GLY A 469 8.17 -15.94 7.12
N HIS A 470 8.29 -14.63 6.93
CA HIS A 470 8.06 -13.63 7.98
C HIS A 470 6.58 -13.55 8.40
N GLU A 471 6.34 -13.42 9.71
CA GLU A 471 5.03 -13.19 10.36
C GLU A 471 4.08 -12.25 9.58
N ALA A 472 4.57 -11.13 9.03
CA ALA A 472 3.74 -10.20 8.26
C ALA A 472 2.89 -10.91 7.18
N PHE A 473 3.47 -11.91 6.52
CA PHE A 473 2.87 -12.63 5.40
C PHE A 473 2.01 -13.86 5.81
N THR A 474 1.46 -13.88 7.03
CA THR A 474 0.47 -14.90 7.48
C THR A 474 -0.62 -15.17 6.44
N ALA A 475 -1.17 -14.12 5.80
CA ALA A 475 -2.20 -14.26 4.78
C ALA A 475 -1.71 -15.02 3.53
N MET A 476 -0.48 -14.77 3.07
CA MET A 476 0.12 -15.51 1.94
C MET A 476 0.37 -16.98 2.30
N ARG A 477 0.82 -17.28 3.52
CA ARG A 477 1.05 -18.66 3.99
C ARG A 477 -0.26 -19.45 4.09
N ALA A 478 -1.33 -18.84 4.58
CA ALA A 478 -2.67 -19.44 4.58
C ALA A 478 -3.21 -19.69 3.16
N ARG A 479 -3.07 -18.70 2.26
CA ARG A 479 -3.42 -18.81 0.83
C ARG A 479 -2.65 -19.93 0.13
N GLY A 480 -1.35 -20.05 0.40
CA GLY A 480 -0.49 -21.11 -0.13
C GLY A 480 -0.97 -22.49 0.32
N ALA A 481 -1.15 -22.70 1.62
CA ALA A 481 -1.64 -23.97 2.17
C ALA A 481 -2.98 -24.40 1.52
N GLN A 482 -3.93 -23.47 1.36
CA GLN A 482 -5.23 -23.74 0.72
C GLN A 482 -5.16 -24.03 -0.80
N ALA A 483 -4.05 -23.71 -1.46
CA ALA A 483 -3.85 -23.94 -2.89
C ALA A 483 -3.23 -25.31 -3.22
N THR A 484 -2.81 -26.09 -2.23
CA THR A 484 -1.88 -27.22 -2.39
C THR A 484 -2.34 -28.56 -1.81
N ASP A 485 -1.84 -29.64 -2.41
CA ASP A 485 -2.12 -31.04 -2.04
C ASP A 485 -1.27 -31.52 -0.87
N ILE A 486 -0.06 -30.96 -0.71
CA ILE A 486 0.92 -31.32 0.33
C ILE A 486 1.61 -30.04 0.83
N VAL A 487 1.92 -29.97 2.12
CA VAL A 487 2.78 -28.94 2.72
C VAL A 487 4.13 -29.54 3.10
N VAL A 488 5.23 -28.94 2.65
CA VAL A 488 6.57 -29.18 3.20
C VAL A 488 6.83 -28.18 4.32
N LEU A 489 7.02 -28.68 5.54
CA LEU A 489 7.39 -27.88 6.70
C LEU A 489 8.91 -27.91 6.88
N VAL A 490 9.59 -26.80 6.61
CA VAL A 490 11.04 -26.69 6.78
C VAL A 490 11.36 -26.33 8.24
N VAL A 491 12.06 -27.24 8.91
CA VAL A 491 12.55 -27.09 10.28
C VAL A 491 14.06 -27.17 10.24
N ALA A 492 14.78 -26.22 10.84
CA ALA A 492 16.23 -26.25 10.81
C ALA A 492 16.80 -27.07 11.98
N ALA A 493 17.87 -27.84 11.71
CA ALA A 493 18.47 -28.77 12.67
C ALA A 493 19.32 -28.09 13.77
N ASP A 494 19.63 -26.80 13.62
CA ASP A 494 20.19 -25.92 14.66
C ASP A 494 19.07 -25.36 15.56
N ASP A 495 18.09 -24.67 14.97
CA ASP A 495 17.06 -23.89 15.66
C ASP A 495 15.96 -24.77 16.30
N GLY A 496 15.42 -25.72 15.53
CA GLY A 496 14.27 -26.54 15.92
C GLY A 496 12.90 -25.87 15.67
N VAL A 497 11.90 -26.20 16.49
CA VAL A 497 10.54 -25.68 16.31
C VAL A 497 10.39 -24.28 16.89
N MET A 498 10.11 -23.31 16.02
CA MET A 498 9.94 -21.88 16.35
C MET A 498 8.47 -21.42 16.21
N PRO A 499 8.06 -20.26 16.76
CA PRO A 499 6.65 -19.83 16.75
C PRO A 499 6.01 -19.73 15.35
N GLN A 500 6.75 -19.29 14.33
CA GLN A 500 6.26 -19.27 12.94
C GLN A 500 6.16 -20.67 12.31
N THR A 501 6.91 -21.66 12.82
CA THR A 501 6.74 -23.08 12.50
C THR A 501 5.41 -23.58 13.07
N ILE A 502 5.11 -23.29 14.34
CA ILE A 502 3.83 -23.65 14.98
C ILE A 502 2.64 -23.02 14.23
N GLU A 503 2.75 -21.74 13.87
CA GLU A 503 1.76 -21.05 13.04
C GLU A 503 1.58 -21.74 11.67
N SER A 504 2.67 -22.17 11.03
CA SER A 504 2.65 -22.90 9.75
C SER A 504 1.97 -24.28 9.87
N ILE A 505 2.20 -25.00 10.97
CA ILE A 505 1.51 -26.25 11.30
C ILE A 505 0.00 -26.00 11.42
N ASN A 506 -0.39 -24.92 12.11
CA ASN A 506 -1.80 -24.56 12.29
C ASN A 506 -2.48 -24.20 10.96
N HIS A 507 -1.81 -23.49 10.03
CA HIS A 507 -2.34 -23.20 8.70
C HIS A 507 -2.55 -24.47 7.87
N ALA A 508 -1.58 -25.39 7.86
CA ALA A 508 -1.70 -26.67 7.15
C ALA A 508 -2.82 -27.55 7.72
N LYS A 509 -2.91 -27.69 9.05
CA LYS A 509 -4.00 -28.39 9.73
C LYS A 509 -5.37 -27.76 9.46
N ALA A 510 -5.47 -26.43 9.47
CA ALA A 510 -6.71 -25.71 9.17
C ALA A 510 -7.15 -25.82 7.70
N ALA A 511 -6.20 -26.01 6.77
CA ALA A 511 -6.48 -26.34 5.37
C ALA A 511 -6.82 -27.82 5.15
N GLY A 512 -6.54 -28.70 6.14
CA GLY A 512 -6.73 -30.15 6.03
C GLY A 512 -5.67 -30.86 5.17
N VAL A 513 -4.50 -30.24 4.98
CA VAL A 513 -3.47 -30.67 4.02
C VAL A 513 -2.38 -31.48 4.74
N PRO A 514 -1.97 -32.66 4.20
CA PRO A 514 -0.90 -33.47 4.79
C PRO A 514 0.45 -32.76 4.81
N ILE A 515 1.24 -33.04 5.84
CA ILE A 515 2.51 -32.37 6.11
C ILE A 515 3.67 -33.38 5.97
N VAL A 516 4.67 -33.03 5.17
CA VAL A 516 5.99 -33.68 5.14
C VAL A 516 6.99 -32.72 5.80
N VAL A 517 7.84 -33.21 6.70
CA VAL A 517 8.85 -32.36 7.36
C VAL A 517 10.17 -32.47 6.64
N ALA A 518 10.73 -31.34 6.22
CA ALA A 518 12.10 -31.23 5.73
C ALA A 518 12.99 -30.67 6.85
N LEU A 519 13.77 -31.55 7.49
CA LEU A 519 14.75 -31.16 8.50
C LEU A 519 16.02 -30.68 7.80
N ASN A 520 16.20 -29.36 7.71
CA ASN A 520 17.25 -28.70 6.92
C ASN A 520 18.50 -28.37 7.76
N LYS A 521 19.60 -27.97 7.09
CA LYS A 521 20.91 -27.60 7.67
C LYS A 521 21.65 -28.75 8.38
N ILE A 522 21.45 -30.01 7.96
CA ILE A 522 22.13 -31.17 8.59
C ILE A 522 23.66 -31.18 8.41
N ASP A 523 24.20 -30.30 7.56
CA ASP A 523 25.61 -30.02 7.37
C ASP A 523 26.27 -29.24 8.52
N LYS A 524 25.49 -28.64 9.42
CA LYS A 524 26.00 -27.97 10.63
C LYS A 524 26.44 -28.96 11.71
N ALA A 525 27.54 -28.67 12.39
CA ALA A 525 28.00 -29.43 13.56
C ALA A 525 26.98 -29.49 14.73
N GLU A 526 26.05 -28.52 14.79
CA GLU A 526 24.96 -28.44 15.77
C GLU A 526 23.83 -29.46 15.48
N ALA A 527 23.77 -30.02 14.27
CA ALA A 527 22.82 -31.06 13.84
C ALA A 527 23.20 -32.46 14.36
N THR A 528 23.65 -32.56 15.61
CA THR A 528 23.95 -33.84 16.28
C THR A 528 22.66 -34.66 16.48
N ASP A 529 22.72 -36.00 16.42
CA ASP A 529 21.55 -36.89 16.58
C ASP A 529 20.70 -36.59 17.83
N ASN A 530 21.32 -36.22 18.94
CA ASN A 530 20.60 -35.81 20.17
C ASN A 530 19.72 -34.56 19.96
N ASN A 531 20.17 -33.61 19.13
CA ASN A 531 19.40 -32.41 18.79
C ASN A 531 18.30 -32.74 17.78
N ILE A 532 18.57 -33.65 16.82
CA ILE A 532 17.54 -34.18 15.91
C ILE A 532 16.42 -34.85 16.70
N GLN A 533 16.74 -35.75 17.65
CA GLN A 533 15.75 -36.40 18.50
C GLN A 533 14.98 -35.42 19.40
N ARG A 534 15.61 -34.32 19.86
CA ARG A 534 14.92 -33.21 20.55
C ARG A 534 13.87 -32.56 19.63
N ILE A 535 14.22 -32.29 18.37
CA ILE A 535 13.33 -31.66 17.38
C ILE A 535 12.17 -32.59 17.01
N LEU A 536 12.41 -33.91 16.87
CA LEU A 536 11.34 -34.90 16.71
C LEU A 536 10.37 -34.89 17.90
N GLY A 537 10.87 -34.74 19.13
CA GLY A 537 10.05 -34.55 20.33
C GLY A 537 9.17 -33.30 20.25
N GLN A 538 9.73 -32.15 19.88
CA GLN A 538 8.98 -30.90 19.70
C GLN A 538 7.91 -31.01 18.60
N LEU A 539 8.17 -31.77 17.52
CA LEU A 539 7.19 -32.03 16.47
C LEU A 539 6.03 -32.89 16.99
N ALA A 540 6.32 -33.96 17.75
CA ALA A 540 5.30 -34.79 18.39
C ALA A 540 4.47 -34.02 19.45
N GLU A 541 5.06 -33.07 20.18
CA GLU A 541 4.32 -32.13 21.07
C GLU A 541 3.31 -31.27 20.31
N HIS A 542 3.53 -31.03 19.01
CA HIS A 542 2.59 -30.37 18.10
C HIS A 542 1.78 -31.36 17.23
N GLU A 543 1.62 -32.60 17.70
CA GLU A 543 0.87 -33.70 17.07
C GLU A 543 1.46 -34.21 15.74
N LEU A 544 2.69 -33.79 15.37
CA LEU A 544 3.39 -34.29 14.18
C LEU A 544 4.27 -35.48 14.55
N ASN A 545 3.64 -36.64 14.73
CA ASN A 545 4.31 -37.89 15.11
C ASN A 545 5.13 -38.48 13.94
N PRO A 546 6.46 -38.64 14.06
CA PRO A 546 7.30 -39.16 12.97
C PRO A 546 7.03 -40.64 12.64
N VAL A 547 7.21 -41.03 11.37
CA VAL A 547 7.20 -42.45 10.95
C VAL A 547 8.28 -43.28 11.67
N GLU A 548 9.44 -42.69 12.00
CA GLU A 548 10.48 -43.34 12.84
C GLU A 548 9.92 -43.85 14.20
N TRP A 549 8.85 -43.23 14.72
CA TRP A 549 8.21 -43.57 16.00
C TRP A 549 6.85 -44.27 15.82
N GLY A 550 6.48 -44.64 14.58
CA GLY A 550 5.20 -45.26 14.26
C GLY A 550 4.02 -44.29 14.14
N GLY A 551 4.30 -43.01 13.88
CA GLY A 551 3.30 -42.02 13.46
C GLY A 551 3.19 -41.90 11.94
N ASP A 552 2.46 -40.88 11.47
CA ASP A 552 2.05 -40.72 10.07
C ASP A 552 2.90 -39.70 9.29
N ILE A 553 3.78 -38.95 9.96
CA ILE A 553 4.51 -37.81 9.37
C ILE A 553 5.91 -38.23 8.90
N GLU A 554 6.15 -38.13 7.60
CA GLU A 554 7.47 -38.34 7.01
C GLU A 554 8.43 -37.19 7.37
N VAL A 555 9.66 -37.54 7.78
CA VAL A 555 10.69 -36.57 8.18
C VAL A 555 11.97 -36.81 7.38
N VAL A 556 12.15 -36.03 6.32
CA VAL A 556 13.32 -36.13 5.43
C VAL A 556 14.44 -35.23 5.93
N ARG A 557 15.63 -35.80 6.09
CA ARG A 557 16.85 -35.07 6.51
C ARG A 557 17.50 -34.45 5.28
N THR A 558 17.72 -33.13 5.28
CA THR A 558 18.11 -32.36 4.09
C THR A 558 19.23 -31.34 4.37
N SER A 559 20.02 -31.05 3.35
CA SER A 559 20.96 -29.92 3.33
C SER A 559 20.80 -29.14 2.04
N ALA A 560 20.27 -27.91 2.11
CA ALA A 560 20.14 -27.04 0.95
C ALA A 560 21.50 -26.62 0.33
N THR A 561 22.55 -26.52 1.16
CA THR A 561 23.92 -26.14 0.78
C THR A 561 24.63 -27.26 0.01
N ASN A 562 24.69 -28.47 0.57
CA ASN A 562 25.29 -29.62 -0.09
C ASN A 562 24.41 -30.18 -1.21
N GLY A 563 23.09 -30.17 -1.01
CA GLY A 563 22.09 -30.88 -1.79
C GLY A 563 21.72 -32.27 -1.24
N ASP A 564 22.22 -32.64 -0.07
CA ASP A 564 21.94 -33.94 0.56
C ASP A 564 20.45 -34.07 0.90
N GLY A 565 19.86 -35.25 0.65
CA GLY A 565 18.44 -35.56 0.92
C GLY A 565 17.41 -34.82 0.05
N VAL A 566 17.84 -33.95 -0.87
CA VAL A 566 16.90 -33.18 -1.73
C VAL A 566 16.22 -34.10 -2.75
N GLN A 567 16.91 -35.12 -3.26
CA GLN A 567 16.31 -36.15 -4.11
C GLN A 567 15.29 -36.97 -3.30
N ASP A 568 15.68 -37.47 -2.13
CA ASP A 568 14.84 -38.27 -1.23
C ASP A 568 13.52 -37.54 -0.88
N LEU A 569 13.58 -36.21 -0.68
CA LEU A 569 12.39 -35.37 -0.47
C LEU A 569 11.47 -35.34 -1.70
N LEU A 570 12.00 -35.26 -2.91
CA LEU A 570 11.21 -35.29 -4.16
C LEU A 570 10.56 -36.67 -4.37
N GLU A 571 11.26 -37.75 -4.02
CA GLU A 571 10.72 -39.11 -4.10
C GLU A 571 9.61 -39.34 -3.07
N VAL A 572 9.79 -38.90 -1.82
CA VAL A 572 8.73 -38.93 -0.78
C VAL A 572 7.50 -38.11 -1.20
N LEU A 573 7.68 -36.95 -1.83
CA LEU A 573 6.56 -36.12 -2.30
C LEU A 573 5.75 -36.76 -3.44
N ASP A 574 6.38 -37.47 -4.39
CA ASP A 574 5.64 -38.22 -5.41
C ASP A 574 4.95 -39.46 -4.81
N LEU A 575 5.59 -40.17 -3.87
CA LEU A 575 4.99 -41.31 -3.17
C LEU A 575 3.75 -40.89 -2.34
N GLN A 576 3.80 -39.75 -1.66
CA GLN A 576 2.64 -39.18 -0.96
C GLN A 576 1.55 -38.77 -1.95
N ALA A 577 1.88 -38.20 -3.10
CA ALA A 577 0.92 -37.89 -4.16
C ALA A 577 0.22 -39.13 -4.74
N GLN A 578 0.95 -40.25 -4.85
CA GLN A 578 0.36 -41.55 -5.24
C GLN A 578 -0.58 -42.09 -4.16
N LEU A 579 -0.21 -41.98 -2.88
CA LEU A 579 -1.03 -42.43 -1.74
C LEU A 579 -2.32 -41.61 -1.57
N LEU A 580 -2.31 -40.35 -2.01
CA LEU A 580 -3.47 -39.46 -2.06
C LEU A 580 -4.37 -39.66 -3.31
N GLU A 581 -4.01 -40.56 -4.23
CA GLU A 581 -4.73 -40.87 -5.48
C GLU A 581 -5.15 -39.61 -6.29
N LEU A 582 -4.30 -38.58 -6.35
CA LEU A 582 -4.64 -37.27 -6.92
C LEU A 582 -5.01 -37.33 -8.42
N THR A 583 -6.28 -37.10 -8.77
CA THR A 583 -6.75 -36.98 -10.17
C THR A 583 -7.11 -35.56 -10.60
N ALA A 584 -7.12 -35.31 -11.91
CA ALA A 584 -7.71 -34.13 -12.53
C ALA A 584 -8.31 -34.45 -13.90
N ASP A 585 -9.26 -33.62 -14.34
CA ASP A 585 -9.74 -33.61 -15.72
C ASP A 585 -8.76 -32.81 -16.61
N PHE A 586 -8.17 -33.43 -17.63
CA PHE A 586 -7.26 -32.79 -18.58
C PHE A 586 -7.97 -32.24 -19.84
N GLY A 587 -9.25 -32.56 -20.04
CA GLY A 587 -10.03 -32.18 -21.23
C GLY A 587 -11.07 -31.08 -21.00
N GLY A 588 -11.56 -30.93 -19.77
CA GLY A 588 -12.63 -29.98 -19.41
C GLY A 588 -12.25 -28.49 -19.46
N ARG A 589 -13.24 -27.62 -19.17
CA ARG A 589 -13.02 -26.17 -18.98
C ARG A 589 -12.07 -25.94 -17.79
N ALA A 590 -11.11 -25.02 -17.89
CA ALA A 590 -10.22 -24.76 -16.76
C ALA A 590 -10.89 -24.07 -15.55
N GLU A 591 -10.55 -24.56 -14.36
CA GLU A 591 -10.76 -23.97 -13.04
C GLU A 591 -9.43 -23.96 -12.27
N GLY A 592 -9.28 -23.02 -11.33
CA GLY A 592 -8.18 -23.01 -10.39
C GLY A 592 -8.20 -21.75 -9.52
N ILE A 593 -7.02 -21.34 -9.04
CA ILE A 593 -6.87 -20.26 -8.04
C ILE A 593 -5.84 -19.21 -8.48
N VAL A 594 -6.09 -17.94 -8.14
CA VAL A 594 -5.10 -16.86 -8.25
C VAL A 594 -4.08 -16.97 -7.12
N LEU A 595 -2.81 -17.15 -7.46
CA LEU A 595 -1.72 -17.12 -6.48
C LEU A 595 -1.37 -15.68 -6.11
N GLU A 596 -1.06 -14.86 -7.12
CA GLU A 596 -0.77 -13.42 -6.97
C GLU A 596 -1.18 -12.63 -8.22
N ALA A 597 -1.37 -11.32 -8.07
CA ALA A 597 -1.81 -10.44 -9.14
C ALA A 597 -1.08 -9.09 -9.14
N GLN A 598 -0.77 -8.56 -10.33
CA GLN A 598 0.06 -7.36 -10.51
C GLN A 598 -0.30 -6.55 -11.76
N LEU A 599 0.14 -5.29 -11.81
CA LEU A 599 -0.04 -4.38 -12.95
C LEU A 599 1.28 -4.19 -13.71
N GLN A 600 1.42 -4.83 -14.87
CA GLN A 600 2.64 -4.75 -15.69
C GLN A 600 2.48 -3.75 -16.85
N GLU A 601 3.48 -2.88 -17.05
CA GLU A 601 3.50 -1.94 -18.18
C GLU A 601 3.36 -2.67 -19.53
N GLY A 602 2.54 -2.14 -20.42
CA GLY A 602 2.26 -2.72 -21.75
C GLY A 602 1.41 -4.00 -21.76
N ARG A 603 1.42 -4.83 -20.72
CA ARG A 603 0.55 -6.02 -20.58
C ARG A 603 -0.79 -5.70 -19.89
N GLY A 604 -0.82 -4.72 -19.00
CA GLY A 604 -1.98 -4.39 -18.16
C GLY A 604 -2.03 -5.25 -16.90
N ALA A 605 -3.23 -5.60 -16.45
CA ALA A 605 -3.40 -6.57 -15.38
C ALA A 605 -2.85 -7.96 -15.80
N VAL A 606 -2.02 -8.53 -14.93
CA VAL A 606 -1.39 -9.85 -15.05
C VAL A 606 -1.65 -10.60 -13.76
N ALA A 607 -2.07 -11.87 -13.87
CA ALA A 607 -2.36 -12.73 -12.72
C ALA A 607 -1.59 -14.03 -12.87
N ASN A 608 -0.87 -14.40 -11.82
CA ASN A 608 -0.21 -15.69 -11.68
C ASN A 608 -1.26 -16.66 -11.12
N ILE A 609 -1.71 -17.61 -11.93
CA ILE A 609 -2.75 -18.56 -11.57
C ILE A 609 -2.20 -19.99 -11.54
N LEU A 610 -2.77 -20.83 -10.69
CA LEU A 610 -2.57 -22.27 -10.68
C LEU A 610 -3.81 -22.93 -11.29
N VAL A 611 -3.65 -23.64 -12.41
CA VAL A 611 -4.74 -24.44 -12.98
C VAL A 611 -4.90 -25.70 -12.14
N GLN A 612 -6.07 -25.94 -11.54
CA GLN A 612 -6.32 -27.12 -10.69
C GLN A 612 -7.08 -28.23 -11.43
N GLN A 613 -7.96 -27.87 -12.37
CA GLN A 613 -8.65 -28.79 -13.25
C GLN A 613 -8.86 -28.17 -14.64
N GLY A 614 -9.03 -29.01 -15.65
CA GLY A 614 -9.32 -28.62 -17.03
C GLY A 614 -8.14 -28.00 -17.78
N LYS A 615 -8.35 -27.80 -19.09
CA LYS A 615 -7.37 -27.20 -19.99
C LYS A 615 -7.64 -25.71 -20.17
N LEU A 616 -6.60 -24.88 -19.97
CA LEU A 616 -6.67 -23.45 -20.22
C LEU A 616 -6.06 -23.13 -21.59
N GLU A 617 -6.78 -22.40 -22.44
CA GLU A 617 -6.31 -22.05 -23.79
C GLU A 617 -6.25 -20.54 -24.03
N LYS A 618 -5.28 -20.11 -24.84
CA LYS A 618 -5.09 -18.72 -25.24
C LYS A 618 -6.31 -18.22 -26.02
N GLY A 619 -6.95 -17.17 -25.51
CA GLY A 619 -8.17 -16.60 -26.08
C GLY A 619 -9.47 -17.11 -25.45
N SER A 620 -9.41 -17.94 -24.40
CA SER A 620 -10.56 -18.25 -23.54
C SER A 620 -11.09 -17.03 -22.80
N PHE A 621 -12.38 -17.05 -22.46
CA PHE A 621 -13.00 -16.08 -21.55
C PHE A 621 -12.89 -16.57 -20.11
N ILE A 622 -12.64 -15.66 -19.17
CA ILE A 622 -12.36 -16.01 -17.78
C ILE A 622 -13.00 -14.99 -16.83
N VAL A 623 -13.52 -15.48 -15.70
CA VAL A 623 -13.87 -14.71 -14.50
C VAL A 623 -12.91 -15.10 -13.37
N LEU A 624 -12.46 -14.13 -12.59
CA LEU A 624 -11.59 -14.25 -11.42
C LEU A 624 -12.16 -13.33 -10.34
N GLY A 625 -13.14 -13.83 -9.58
CA GLY A 625 -13.97 -13.05 -8.66
C GLY A 625 -14.44 -11.72 -9.25
N ARG A 626 -13.86 -10.61 -8.77
CA ARG A 626 -14.18 -9.24 -9.22
C ARG A 626 -13.73 -8.93 -10.65
N ALA A 627 -12.68 -9.59 -11.16
CA ALA A 627 -12.13 -9.33 -12.49
C ALA A 627 -12.70 -10.29 -13.55
N TYR A 628 -12.74 -9.84 -14.80
CA TYR A 628 -13.13 -10.64 -15.96
C TYR A 628 -12.37 -10.23 -17.21
N GLY A 629 -12.30 -11.12 -18.20
CA GLY A 629 -11.75 -10.75 -19.50
C GLY A 629 -11.59 -11.89 -20.48
N ARG A 630 -10.57 -11.73 -21.33
CA ARG A 630 -10.17 -12.73 -22.33
C ARG A 630 -8.67 -12.89 -22.29
N VAL A 631 -8.19 -14.11 -22.14
CA VAL A 631 -6.75 -14.42 -22.05
C VAL A 631 -6.05 -13.99 -23.35
N ARG A 632 -5.20 -12.96 -23.28
CA ARG A 632 -4.47 -12.39 -24.42
C ARG A 632 -3.13 -13.07 -24.65
N ASP A 633 -2.46 -13.42 -23.56
CA ASP A 633 -1.13 -14.01 -23.56
C ASP A 633 -0.94 -14.78 -22.25
N MET A 634 -0.28 -15.94 -22.34
CA MET A 634 0.03 -16.84 -21.23
C MET A 634 1.54 -17.06 -21.20
N ILE A 635 2.13 -16.95 -20.01
CA ILE A 635 3.55 -17.12 -19.79
C ILE A 635 3.77 -18.15 -18.69
N ASP A 636 4.63 -19.11 -18.98
CA ASP A 636 5.12 -20.21 -18.18
C ASP A 636 6.08 -19.72 -17.06
N ASP A 637 6.33 -20.53 -16.04
CA ASP A 637 7.25 -20.20 -14.93
C ASP A 637 8.69 -19.91 -15.40
N HIS A 638 9.12 -20.56 -16.48
CA HIS A 638 10.39 -20.33 -17.19
C HIS A 638 10.37 -19.09 -18.10
N GLY A 639 9.35 -18.22 -18.02
CA GLY A 639 9.20 -17.03 -18.85
C GLY A 639 8.84 -17.31 -20.33
N ARG A 640 8.52 -18.56 -20.66
CA ARG A 640 8.20 -19.01 -22.03
C ARG A 640 6.74 -18.68 -22.36
N ARG A 641 6.45 -18.29 -23.61
CA ARG A 641 5.05 -18.12 -24.08
C ARG A 641 4.45 -19.48 -24.43
N ILE A 642 3.24 -19.73 -23.93
CA ILE A 642 2.48 -20.97 -24.17
C ILE A 642 1.09 -20.67 -24.76
N GLU A 643 0.53 -21.63 -25.50
CA GLU A 643 -0.81 -21.50 -26.12
C GLU A 643 -1.89 -22.28 -25.35
N SER A 644 -1.51 -23.29 -24.58
CA SER A 644 -2.36 -24.03 -23.64
C SER A 644 -1.62 -24.37 -22.35
N SER A 645 -2.36 -24.48 -21.25
CA SER A 645 -1.91 -25.01 -19.96
C SER A 645 -2.77 -26.20 -19.53
N LEU A 646 -2.18 -27.06 -18.69
CA LEU A 646 -2.79 -28.28 -18.13
C LEU A 646 -3.02 -28.11 -16.62
N PRO A 647 -3.76 -29.03 -15.97
CA PRO A 647 -3.84 -29.13 -14.51
C PRO A 647 -2.45 -29.17 -13.84
N SER A 648 -2.41 -28.67 -12.61
CA SER A 648 -1.22 -28.48 -11.77
C SER A 648 -0.15 -27.54 -12.36
N THR A 649 -0.37 -26.86 -13.49
CA THR A 649 0.62 -25.95 -14.09
C THR A 649 0.40 -24.48 -13.68
N PRO A 650 1.44 -23.78 -13.14
CA PRO A 650 1.38 -22.35 -12.80
C PRO A 650 1.61 -21.48 -14.04
N VAL A 651 0.78 -20.45 -14.25
CA VAL A 651 0.80 -19.60 -15.46
C VAL A 651 0.49 -18.14 -15.17
N ALA A 652 1.31 -17.23 -15.70
CA ALA A 652 1.08 -15.78 -15.70
C ALA A 652 0.19 -15.36 -16.89
N ILE A 653 -1.11 -15.27 -16.67
CA ILE A 653 -2.11 -14.83 -17.67
C ILE A 653 -2.24 -13.31 -17.73
N SER A 654 -2.75 -12.79 -18.85
CA SER A 654 -2.95 -11.35 -19.07
C SER A 654 -4.21 -11.06 -19.90
N GLY A 655 -4.82 -9.89 -19.68
CA GLY A 655 -5.97 -9.42 -20.49
C GLY A 655 -7.30 -9.27 -19.75
N MET A 656 -7.28 -9.23 -18.42
CA MET A 656 -8.40 -8.86 -17.56
C MET A 656 -8.74 -7.36 -17.67
N ASN A 657 -9.91 -6.95 -17.18
CA ASN A 657 -10.34 -5.55 -17.06
C ASN A 657 -9.62 -4.80 -15.93
N GLU A 658 -9.32 -5.52 -14.84
CA GLU A 658 -8.84 -5.03 -13.55
C GLU A 658 -7.89 -6.09 -12.95
N VAL A 659 -7.20 -5.76 -11.86
CA VAL A 659 -6.36 -6.73 -11.13
C VAL A 659 -7.30 -7.55 -10.23
N PRO A 660 -7.32 -8.90 -10.31
CA PRO A 660 -8.10 -9.74 -9.39
C PRO A 660 -7.49 -9.74 -7.99
N ASP A 661 -8.30 -10.06 -6.98
CA ASP A 661 -7.80 -10.27 -5.62
C ASP A 661 -7.03 -11.60 -5.54
N ALA A 662 -5.99 -11.67 -4.70
CA ALA A 662 -5.17 -12.86 -4.61
C ALA A 662 -5.84 -13.93 -3.73
N GLY A 663 -5.91 -15.17 -4.21
CA GLY A 663 -6.71 -16.25 -3.63
C GLY A 663 -8.13 -16.39 -4.22
N ASP A 664 -8.58 -15.48 -5.10
CA ASP A 664 -9.85 -15.68 -5.83
C ASP A 664 -9.78 -16.96 -6.70
N LYS A 665 -10.89 -17.69 -6.78
CA LYS A 665 -11.05 -18.77 -7.75
C LYS A 665 -11.29 -18.22 -9.15
N PHE A 666 -10.87 -18.96 -10.17
CA PHE A 666 -11.13 -18.63 -11.57
C PHE A 666 -11.92 -19.71 -12.29
N TYR A 667 -12.76 -19.27 -13.24
CA TYR A 667 -13.59 -20.14 -14.07
C TYR A 667 -13.53 -19.72 -15.54
N VAL A 668 -13.24 -20.68 -16.43
CA VAL A 668 -13.35 -20.47 -17.89
C VAL A 668 -14.81 -20.54 -18.34
N VAL A 669 -15.32 -19.43 -18.87
CA VAL A 669 -16.74 -19.28 -19.26
C VAL A 669 -16.98 -19.39 -20.76
N LYS A 670 -18.21 -19.75 -21.15
CA LYS A 670 -18.59 -19.92 -22.56
C LYS A 670 -18.78 -18.56 -23.25
N SER A 671 -19.12 -17.51 -22.50
CA SER A 671 -19.29 -16.15 -23.03
C SER A 671 -18.68 -15.07 -22.13
N ILE A 672 -18.06 -14.04 -22.71
CA ILE A 672 -17.60 -12.87 -21.94
C ILE A 672 -18.72 -12.17 -21.15
N ARG A 673 -19.99 -12.31 -21.58
CA ARG A 673 -21.15 -11.76 -20.86
C ARG A 673 -21.45 -12.48 -19.54
N GLU A 674 -21.15 -13.77 -19.47
CA GLU A 674 -21.34 -14.67 -18.32
C GLU A 674 -20.38 -14.26 -17.19
N ALA A 675 -19.11 -14.02 -17.54
CA ALA A 675 -18.12 -13.43 -16.63
C ALA A 675 -18.44 -11.97 -16.27
N GLU A 676 -18.92 -11.16 -17.23
CA GLU A 676 -19.31 -9.77 -16.99
C GLU A 676 -20.51 -9.64 -16.02
N THR A 677 -21.41 -10.63 -15.96
CA THR A 677 -22.47 -10.67 -14.93
C THR A 677 -21.94 -11.10 -13.58
N ALA A 678 -21.18 -12.20 -13.50
CA ALA A 678 -20.63 -12.69 -12.23
C ALA A 678 -19.73 -11.66 -11.53
N SER A 679 -18.79 -11.05 -12.25
CA SER A 679 -17.94 -9.97 -11.75
C SER A 679 -18.74 -8.78 -11.18
N LYS A 680 -19.83 -8.38 -11.84
CA LYS A 680 -20.66 -7.24 -11.39
C LYS A 680 -21.48 -7.58 -10.15
N GLU A 681 -22.07 -8.78 -10.11
CA GLU A 681 -22.79 -9.26 -8.92
C GLU A 681 -21.85 -9.32 -7.72
N ARG A 682 -20.62 -9.83 -7.90
CA ARG A 682 -19.58 -9.83 -6.86
C ARG A 682 -19.18 -8.42 -6.41
N ILE A 683 -18.93 -7.49 -7.35
CA ILE A 683 -18.61 -6.08 -7.03
C ILE A 683 -19.78 -5.38 -6.30
N GLU A 684 -21.03 -5.65 -6.67
CA GLU A 684 -22.20 -5.08 -5.98
C GLU A 684 -22.40 -5.72 -4.60
N ALA A 685 -22.17 -7.03 -4.43
CA ALA A 685 -22.17 -7.72 -3.15
C ALA A 685 -21.09 -7.19 -2.20
N ASP A 686 -19.83 -7.11 -2.65
CA ASP A 686 -18.70 -6.55 -1.90
C ASP A 686 -18.98 -5.10 -1.49
N ARG A 687 -19.54 -4.30 -2.40
CA ARG A 687 -19.91 -2.91 -2.11
C ARG A 687 -21.03 -2.81 -1.08
N ASN A 688 -22.04 -3.67 -1.14
CA ASN A 688 -23.10 -3.71 -0.15
C ASN A 688 -22.56 -4.15 1.22
N LYS A 689 -21.67 -5.15 1.26
CA LYS A 689 -20.95 -5.63 2.46
C LYS A 689 -20.04 -4.56 3.07
N ALA A 690 -19.43 -3.72 2.24
CA ALA A 690 -18.66 -2.55 2.70
C ALA A 690 -19.54 -1.41 3.22
N LEU A 691 -20.75 -1.23 2.67
CA LEU A 691 -21.74 -0.24 3.11
C LEU A 691 -22.61 -0.69 4.29
N SER A 692 -22.61 -1.98 4.62
CA SER A 692 -23.27 -2.56 5.79
C SER A 692 -22.36 -2.70 7.01
N ARG A 693 -21.03 -2.56 6.85
CA ARG A 693 -20.11 -2.32 7.98
C ARG A 693 -20.56 -1.07 8.73
N GLU A 694 -20.35 -1.08 10.04
CA GLU A 694 -21.03 -0.18 10.97
C GLU A 694 -20.92 1.29 10.58
N LYS A 695 -22.08 1.94 10.42
CA LYS A 695 -22.15 3.40 10.36
C LYS A 695 -21.87 3.91 11.76
N VAL A 696 -20.67 4.46 11.95
CA VAL A 696 -20.26 5.11 13.20
C VAL A 696 -21.39 6.04 13.65
N THR A 697 -22.00 5.71 14.77
CA THR A 697 -23.07 6.50 15.40
C THR A 697 -22.51 7.84 15.87
N LEU A 698 -23.38 8.82 16.15
CA LEU A 698 -22.91 10.09 16.71
C LEU A 698 -22.22 9.89 18.06
N ASP A 699 -22.67 8.90 18.84
CA ASP A 699 -22.12 8.55 20.15
C ASP A 699 -20.68 7.99 19.98
N ASN A 700 -20.46 7.04 19.07
CA ASN A 700 -19.13 6.54 18.72
C ASN A 700 -18.24 7.59 18.01
N ILE A 701 -18.81 8.70 17.51
CA ILE A 701 -18.05 9.86 17.03
C ILE A 701 -17.63 10.75 18.21
N PHE A 702 -18.47 10.90 19.25
CA PHE A 702 -18.09 11.63 20.45
C PHE A 702 -17.00 10.92 21.25
N GLU A 703 -17.09 9.61 21.47
CA GLU A 703 -16.01 8.82 22.11
C GLU A 703 -14.68 8.97 21.34
N LYS A 704 -14.73 9.03 20.00
CA LYS A 704 -13.55 9.26 19.15
C LYS A 704 -13.11 10.73 19.05
N LEU A 705 -13.93 11.69 19.47
CA LEU A 705 -13.54 13.09 19.64
C LEU A 705 -13.04 13.41 21.05
N GLU A 706 -13.36 12.59 22.05
CA GLU A 706 -12.77 12.72 23.39
C GLU A 706 -11.30 12.24 23.41
N GLY A 707 -10.90 11.40 22.46
CA GLY A 707 -9.49 11.07 22.16
C GLY A 707 -8.75 12.05 21.23
N ALA A 708 -9.19 13.30 21.11
CA ALA A 708 -8.71 14.24 20.07
C ALA A 708 -7.24 14.70 20.16
N ASP A 709 -6.49 14.34 21.21
CA ASP A 709 -5.03 14.55 21.27
C ASP A 709 -4.24 13.44 20.53
N GLN A 710 -4.88 12.34 20.10
CA GLN A 710 -4.24 11.31 19.28
C GLN A 710 -3.81 11.85 17.92
N LYS A 711 -2.51 11.70 17.60
CA LYS A 711 -1.94 12.18 16.34
C LYS A 711 -2.16 11.14 15.26
N GLU A 712 -3.00 11.44 14.26
CA GLU A 712 -3.21 10.55 13.13
C GLU A 712 -2.05 10.68 12.12
N LEU A 713 -1.44 9.54 11.75
CA LEU A 713 -0.44 9.46 10.69
C LEU A 713 -1.07 8.87 9.40
N PRO A 714 -1.49 9.70 8.44
CA PRO A 714 -2.10 9.25 7.18
C PRO A 714 -1.07 8.68 6.20
N ILE A 715 -1.36 7.50 5.64
CA ILE A 715 -0.51 6.76 4.70
C ILE A 715 -1.29 6.35 3.45
N ILE A 716 -0.64 6.41 2.28
CA ILE A 716 -1.07 5.79 1.04
C ILE A 716 -0.06 4.72 0.63
N ILE A 717 -0.53 3.49 0.39
CA ILE A 717 0.32 2.33 0.06
C ILE A 717 0.18 1.99 -1.43
N LYS A 718 1.30 1.81 -2.11
CA LYS A 718 1.39 1.23 -3.45
C LYS A 718 2.37 0.06 -3.44
N GLY A 719 1.96 -1.10 -3.96
CA GLY A 719 2.80 -2.29 -4.05
C GLY A 719 2.85 -2.84 -5.48
N ASP A 720 3.79 -3.75 -5.72
CA ASP A 720 4.01 -4.44 -6.97
C ASP A 720 2.98 -5.54 -7.24
N VAL A 721 2.69 -6.34 -6.21
CA VAL A 721 1.70 -7.43 -6.18
C VAL A 721 0.63 -7.17 -5.11
N GLN A 722 -0.55 -7.77 -5.29
CA GLN A 722 -1.70 -7.63 -4.40
C GLN A 722 -1.40 -8.09 -2.96
N GLY A 723 -0.80 -9.28 -2.76
CA GLY A 723 -0.55 -9.80 -1.41
C GLY A 723 0.42 -8.96 -0.58
N SER A 724 1.36 -8.24 -1.21
CA SER A 724 2.26 -7.30 -0.52
C SER A 724 1.49 -6.10 0.03
N VAL A 725 0.51 -5.58 -0.72
CA VAL A 725 -0.32 -4.45 -0.29
C VAL A 725 -1.25 -4.85 0.85
N GLU A 726 -1.83 -6.06 0.80
CA GLU A 726 -2.64 -6.63 1.89
C GLU A 726 -1.82 -6.83 3.16
N THR A 727 -0.60 -7.37 3.01
CA THR A 727 0.35 -7.57 4.12
C THR A 727 0.75 -6.25 4.78
N LEU A 728 1.06 -5.22 3.98
CA LEU A 728 1.40 -3.89 4.48
C LEU A 728 0.22 -3.21 5.19
N ASP A 729 -1.00 -3.32 4.66
CA ASP A 729 -2.20 -2.76 5.29
C ASP A 729 -2.44 -3.33 6.70
N VAL A 730 -2.24 -4.64 6.90
CA VAL A 730 -2.33 -5.29 8.21
C VAL A 730 -1.13 -4.92 9.11
N THR A 731 0.09 -4.97 8.57
CA THR A 731 1.33 -4.77 9.36
C THR A 731 1.45 -3.33 9.86
N LEU A 732 1.14 -2.33 9.03
CA LEU A 732 1.23 -0.93 9.42
C LEU A 732 0.12 -0.53 10.41
N LYS A 733 -1.04 -1.21 10.39
CA LYS A 733 -2.08 -1.03 11.42
C LYS A 733 -1.67 -1.59 12.77
N LYS A 734 -0.97 -2.75 12.82
CA LYS A 734 -0.38 -3.32 14.05
C LYS A 734 0.59 -2.36 14.75
N LEU A 735 1.16 -1.38 14.06
CA LEU A 735 2.10 -0.39 14.62
C LEU A 735 1.40 0.81 15.30
N SER A 736 0.06 0.90 15.30
CA SER A 736 -0.64 2.00 15.98
C SER A 736 -0.50 1.90 17.50
N THR A 737 -0.24 3.03 18.16
CA THR A 737 -0.18 3.15 19.63
C THR A 737 -1.34 4.02 20.14
N ASP A 738 -1.52 4.06 21.48
CA ASP A 738 -2.56 4.87 22.10
C ASP A 738 -2.36 6.39 21.89
N ASP A 739 -1.15 6.84 21.52
CA ASP A 739 -0.84 8.24 21.18
C ASP A 739 -0.89 8.52 19.66
N ILE A 740 -0.56 7.53 18.83
CA ILE A 740 -0.44 7.69 17.37
C ILE A 740 -1.19 6.58 16.61
N THR A 741 -2.29 6.99 15.95
CA THR A 741 -3.06 6.12 15.06
C THR A 741 -2.47 6.13 13.64
N VAL A 742 -2.03 4.97 13.15
CA VAL A 742 -1.56 4.81 11.77
C VAL A 742 -2.76 4.54 10.85
N SER A 743 -3.07 5.47 9.94
CA SER A 743 -4.27 5.39 9.11
C SER A 743 -3.95 5.20 7.62
N VAL A 744 -4.17 3.98 7.14
CA VAL A 744 -4.06 3.67 5.71
C VAL A 744 -5.29 4.24 4.98
N LYS A 745 -5.11 5.34 4.25
CA LYS A 745 -6.20 6.07 3.55
C LYS A 745 -6.52 5.47 2.18
N HIS A 746 -5.52 4.90 1.50
CA HIS A 746 -5.69 4.23 0.20
C HIS A 746 -4.61 3.17 -0.04
N THR A 747 -5.04 2.03 -0.55
CA THR A 747 -4.21 0.90 -1.01
C THR A 747 -4.48 0.65 -2.50
N ALA A 748 -3.44 0.37 -3.29
CA ALA A 748 -3.58 -0.15 -4.65
C ALA A 748 -2.28 -0.80 -5.17
N VAL A 749 -2.41 -1.56 -6.25
CA VAL A 749 -1.29 -2.23 -6.95
C VAL A 749 -0.82 -1.39 -8.15
N GLY A 750 0.50 -1.36 -8.39
CA GLY A 750 1.16 -0.67 -9.49
C GLY A 750 1.89 0.63 -9.11
N GLY A 751 2.67 1.15 -10.05
CA GLY A 751 3.52 2.34 -9.87
C GLY A 751 2.77 3.63 -9.52
N ILE A 752 3.48 4.57 -8.88
CA ILE A 752 2.89 5.77 -8.28
C ILE A 752 2.58 6.83 -9.35
N ASN A 753 1.33 7.30 -9.38
CA ASN A 753 0.76 8.21 -10.37
C ASN A 753 0.42 9.59 -9.81
N GLU A 754 0.18 10.57 -10.70
CA GLU A 754 -0.19 11.95 -10.33
C GLU A 754 -1.47 12.01 -9.46
N SER A 755 -2.43 11.10 -9.69
CA SER A 755 -3.64 10.95 -8.88
C SER A 755 -3.36 10.61 -7.41
N ASP A 756 -2.31 9.83 -7.16
CA ASP A 756 -1.97 9.35 -5.82
C ASP A 756 -1.31 10.48 -5.01
N VAL A 757 -0.48 11.28 -5.69
CA VAL A 757 0.11 12.51 -5.14
C VAL A 757 -0.95 13.57 -4.88
N ALA A 758 -1.96 13.71 -5.75
CA ALA A 758 -3.08 14.62 -5.52
C ALA A 758 -3.97 14.18 -4.34
N LEU A 759 -4.10 12.87 -4.10
CA LEU A 759 -4.78 12.33 -2.92
C LEU A 759 -3.95 12.59 -1.65
N ALA A 760 -2.62 12.44 -1.73
CA ALA A 760 -1.69 12.76 -0.65
C ALA A 760 -1.74 14.25 -0.28
N GLU A 761 -1.64 15.16 -1.26
CA GLU A 761 -1.77 16.63 -1.09
C GLU A 761 -3.11 17.00 -0.42
N ALA A 762 -4.20 16.31 -0.76
CA ALA A 762 -5.53 16.55 -0.19
C ALA A 762 -5.77 15.94 1.21
N SER A 763 -4.90 15.05 1.68
CA SER A 763 -5.05 14.32 2.95
C SER A 763 -3.88 14.46 3.93
N GLY A 764 -2.80 15.13 3.54
CA GLY A 764 -1.55 15.21 4.30
C GLY A 764 -0.77 13.90 4.34
N ALA A 765 -1.12 12.91 3.51
CA ALA A 765 -0.58 11.55 3.59
C ALA A 765 0.86 11.41 3.05
N ILE A 766 1.64 10.54 3.69
CA ILE A 766 2.91 10.04 3.13
C ILE A 766 2.61 8.93 2.12
N VAL A 767 3.27 8.94 0.97
CA VAL A 767 3.13 7.86 -0.03
C VAL A 767 4.27 6.85 0.14
N ILE A 768 3.92 5.60 0.39
CA ILE A 768 4.85 4.48 0.54
C ILE A 768 4.70 3.57 -0.69
N GLY A 769 5.80 3.44 -1.44
CA GLY A 769 5.93 2.47 -2.54
C GLY A 769 6.78 1.27 -2.12
N PHE A 770 6.24 0.07 -2.25
CA PHE A 770 6.94 -1.19 -2.05
C PHE A 770 7.22 -1.87 -3.39
N ASN A 771 8.49 -2.11 -3.74
CA ASN A 771 8.96 -2.69 -5.01
C ASN A 771 8.35 -2.00 -6.28
N VAL A 772 8.01 -0.71 -6.19
CA VAL A 772 7.39 0.06 -7.28
C VAL A 772 8.13 1.36 -7.57
N THR A 773 8.02 1.84 -8.82
CA THR A 773 8.66 3.09 -9.25
C THR A 773 7.68 4.28 -9.25
N THR A 774 8.23 5.48 -9.08
CA THR A 774 7.50 6.75 -9.27
C THR A 774 7.48 7.15 -10.74
N SER A 775 6.28 7.40 -11.30
CA SER A 775 6.16 7.98 -12.63
C SER A 775 6.78 9.39 -12.69
N ALA A 776 7.31 9.76 -13.87
CA ALA A 776 7.97 11.06 -14.06
C ALA A 776 7.02 12.27 -13.94
N GLY A 777 5.70 12.02 -14.01
CA GLY A 777 4.66 12.98 -13.66
C GLY A 777 4.50 13.11 -12.14
N ALA A 778 4.25 12.00 -11.45
CA ALA A 778 4.07 11.96 -9.99
C ALA A 778 5.23 12.61 -9.23
N ARG A 779 6.48 12.33 -9.61
CA ARG A 779 7.66 12.92 -8.94
C ARG A 779 7.67 14.45 -9.00
N ARG A 780 7.36 15.03 -10.16
CA ARG A 780 7.25 16.49 -10.35
C ARG A 780 6.04 17.10 -9.66
N ALA A 781 4.95 16.34 -9.53
CA ALA A 781 3.79 16.76 -8.74
C ALA A 781 4.17 16.82 -7.25
N ALA A 782 4.87 15.81 -6.73
CA ALA A 782 5.28 15.71 -5.33
C ALA A 782 6.31 16.79 -4.95
N GLU A 783 7.35 16.98 -5.77
CA GLU A 783 8.33 18.09 -5.65
C GLU A 783 7.65 19.47 -5.59
N LYS A 784 6.49 19.64 -6.23
CA LYS A 784 5.73 20.89 -6.28
C LYS A 784 4.72 21.02 -5.11
N ALA A 785 4.12 19.92 -4.68
CA ALA A 785 3.11 19.88 -3.61
C ALA A 785 3.73 19.76 -2.20
N GLY A 786 4.99 19.33 -2.09
CA GLY A 786 5.65 19.05 -0.80
C GLY A 786 5.30 17.68 -0.22
N VAL A 787 4.80 16.74 -1.04
CA VAL A 787 4.45 15.37 -0.63
C VAL A 787 5.70 14.50 -0.54
N ASP A 788 5.93 13.85 0.61
CA ASP A 788 6.97 12.83 0.75
C ASP A 788 6.54 11.54 0.04
N ILE A 789 7.44 10.99 -0.79
CA ILE A 789 7.28 9.67 -1.43
C ILE A 789 8.52 8.85 -1.09
N ARG A 790 8.32 7.79 -0.30
CA ARG A 790 9.38 6.84 0.03
C ARG A 790 9.19 5.54 -0.74
N LEU A 791 10.30 5.01 -1.26
CA LEU A 791 10.36 3.76 -1.99
C LEU A 791 11.23 2.79 -1.20
N TYR A 792 10.76 1.56 -1.05
CA TYR A 792 11.40 0.50 -0.28
C TYR A 792 11.29 -0.83 -1.01
N ASP A 793 12.32 -1.65 -0.90
CA ASP A 793 12.36 -2.99 -1.49
C ASP A 793 12.28 -4.10 -0.42
N VAL A 794 12.25 -3.72 0.87
CA VAL A 794 12.19 -4.61 2.04
C VAL A 794 11.15 -4.10 3.05
N ILE A 795 10.28 -4.99 3.54
CA ILE A 795 9.15 -4.63 4.42
C ILE A 795 9.57 -4.12 5.82
N TYR A 796 10.73 -4.53 6.32
CA TYR A 796 11.28 -4.08 7.61
C TYR A 796 11.64 -2.60 7.59
N ASP A 797 12.28 -2.12 6.50
CA ASP A 797 12.71 -0.73 6.36
C ASP A 797 11.51 0.23 6.46
N ILE A 798 10.37 -0.14 5.86
CA ILE A 798 9.11 0.60 5.97
C ILE A 798 8.69 0.73 7.43
N SER A 799 8.71 -0.38 8.16
CA SER A 799 8.23 -0.46 9.55
C SER A 799 9.11 0.36 10.49
N ASP A 800 10.44 0.33 10.29
CA ASP A 800 11.39 1.05 11.14
C ASP A 800 11.50 2.53 10.78
N ASP A 801 11.40 2.93 9.51
CA ASP A 801 11.25 4.35 9.15
C ASP A 801 9.91 4.92 9.63
N LEU A 802 8.83 4.12 9.68
CA LEU A 802 7.58 4.57 10.28
C LEU A 802 7.71 4.79 11.78
N LYS A 803 8.35 3.88 12.53
CA LYS A 803 8.66 4.09 13.96
C LYS A 803 9.47 5.38 14.17
N LYS A 804 10.49 5.65 13.34
CA LYS A 804 11.27 6.90 13.40
C LYS A 804 10.38 8.13 13.13
N ALA A 805 9.46 8.05 12.18
CA ALA A 805 8.51 9.13 11.89
C ALA A 805 7.51 9.35 13.04
N MET A 806 7.03 8.28 13.67
CA MET A 806 6.15 8.32 14.84
C MET A 806 6.86 8.94 16.05
N VAL A 807 8.11 8.55 16.37
CA VAL A 807 8.92 9.22 17.41
C VAL A 807 9.07 10.72 17.11
N GLY A 808 9.24 11.11 15.84
CA GLY A 808 9.29 12.51 15.40
C GLY A 808 7.97 13.27 15.44
N LEU A 809 6.84 12.61 15.76
CA LEU A 809 5.52 13.20 15.94
C LEU A 809 5.08 13.27 17.40
N LEU A 810 5.65 12.45 18.29
CA LEU A 810 5.42 12.55 19.74
C LEU A 810 6.03 13.86 20.29
N ASP A 811 5.39 14.43 21.31
CA ASP A 811 5.93 15.59 22.02
C ASP A 811 7.01 15.13 23.03
N PRO A 812 8.04 15.95 23.32
CA PRO A 812 9.12 15.57 24.24
C PRO A 812 8.61 15.38 25.68
N GLU A 813 9.04 14.29 26.33
CA GLU A 813 8.72 14.07 27.73
C GLU A 813 9.46 15.08 28.61
N HIS A 814 8.71 15.90 29.35
CA HIS A 814 9.26 16.84 30.33
C HIS A 814 9.62 16.14 31.65
N ARG A 815 10.74 15.42 31.66
CA ARG A 815 11.23 14.76 32.88
C ARG A 815 11.79 15.80 33.85
N ILE A 816 11.34 15.74 35.10
CA ILE A 816 11.87 16.58 36.18
C ILE A 816 13.08 15.89 36.81
N GLU A 817 14.26 16.49 36.69
CA GLU A 817 15.48 16.11 37.39
C GLU A 817 15.70 17.03 38.59
N VAL A 818 15.75 16.48 39.80
CA VAL A 818 16.06 17.24 41.03
C VAL A 818 17.58 17.35 41.17
N ILE A 819 18.10 18.58 41.14
CA ILE A 819 19.54 18.89 41.18
C ILE A 819 20.05 18.96 42.63
N GLY A 820 19.21 19.38 43.58
CA GLY A 820 19.61 19.51 44.98
C GLY A 820 18.53 20.10 45.90
N HIS A 821 18.84 20.09 47.19
CA HIS A 821 17.96 20.54 48.28
C HIS A 821 18.67 21.57 49.15
N ALA A 822 17.94 22.57 49.65
CA ALA A 822 18.48 23.60 50.53
C ALA A 822 17.52 24.03 51.62
N GLU A 823 18.00 24.12 52.85
CA GLU A 823 17.23 24.50 54.04
C GLU A 823 17.39 26.01 54.33
N VAL A 824 16.29 26.74 54.51
CA VAL A 824 16.30 28.16 54.87
C VAL A 824 16.56 28.33 56.37
N ARG A 825 17.71 28.89 56.73
CA ARG A 825 18.12 29.12 58.13
C ARG A 825 17.80 30.52 58.64
N GLU A 826 17.96 31.54 57.81
CA GLU A 826 17.66 32.94 58.13
C GLU A 826 17.02 33.62 56.92
N VAL A 827 16.27 34.71 57.12
CA VAL A 827 15.63 35.46 56.03
C VAL A 827 15.91 36.96 56.20
N PHE A 828 16.61 37.54 55.23
CA PHE A 828 17.10 38.91 55.26
C PHE A 828 16.22 39.83 54.40
N LYS A 829 15.53 40.78 55.03
CA LYS A 829 14.71 41.77 54.33
C LYS A 829 15.54 42.96 53.85
N ILE A 830 15.79 43.06 52.54
CA ILE A 830 16.60 44.12 51.94
C ILE A 830 15.72 45.11 51.18
N SER A 831 15.64 46.36 51.67
CA SER A 831 14.69 47.42 51.25
C SER A 831 14.77 47.91 49.79
N LYS A 832 15.58 47.27 48.94
CA LYS A 832 15.70 47.54 47.50
C LYS A 832 15.69 46.28 46.62
N VAL A 833 15.60 45.09 47.22
CA VAL A 833 15.88 43.80 46.55
C VAL A 833 14.82 42.75 46.85
N GLY A 834 14.19 42.77 48.03
CA GLY A 834 13.15 41.82 48.44
C GLY A 834 13.54 41.04 49.70
N MET A 835 12.89 39.90 49.92
CA MET A 835 13.25 38.92 50.94
C MET A 835 14.33 37.97 50.38
N VAL A 836 15.53 37.97 50.97
CA VAL A 836 16.64 37.06 50.60
C VAL A 836 16.73 35.94 51.62
N ALA A 837 16.58 34.70 51.18
CA ALA A 837 16.75 33.52 52.03
C ALA A 837 18.24 33.21 52.20
N GLY A 838 18.69 33.07 53.45
CA GLY A 838 19.98 32.50 53.81
C GLY A 838 19.83 30.98 53.91
N CYS A 839 20.27 30.28 52.87
CA CYS A 839 20.07 28.85 52.68
C CYS A 839 21.37 28.07 52.88
N TYR A 840 21.24 26.87 53.46
CA TYR A 840 22.32 25.88 53.55
C TYR A 840 21.99 24.72 52.59
N VAL A 841 22.89 24.43 51.64
CA VAL A 841 22.68 23.34 50.67
C VAL A 841 22.90 22.01 51.39
N THR A 842 21.83 21.24 51.58
CA THR A 842 21.86 19.96 52.29
C THR A 842 22.35 18.83 51.39
N ASP A 843 21.88 18.78 50.15
CA ASP A 843 22.23 17.77 49.16
C ASP A 843 22.28 18.35 47.73
N GLY A 844 23.03 17.69 46.84
CA GLY A 844 23.16 18.06 45.44
C GLY A 844 23.83 19.43 45.20
N SER A 845 23.33 20.17 44.20
CA SER A 845 23.72 21.56 43.97
C SER A 845 22.56 22.44 43.47
N ILE A 846 22.71 23.75 43.64
CA ILE A 846 21.75 24.77 43.20
C ILE A 846 22.35 25.51 42.00
N GLU A 847 21.73 25.38 40.83
CA GLU A 847 22.03 26.24 39.68
C GLU A 847 21.16 27.50 39.69
N ARG A 848 21.73 28.67 39.33
CA ARG A 848 20.95 29.91 39.21
C ARG A 848 19.81 29.84 38.18
N ASN A 849 19.91 28.96 37.18
CA ASN A 849 18.95 28.87 36.08
C ASN A 849 17.85 27.80 36.31
N ALA A 850 17.88 27.10 37.43
CA ALA A 850 16.92 26.05 37.76
C ALA A 850 15.55 26.62 38.19
N LEU A 851 14.55 25.74 38.23
CA LEU A 851 13.26 25.97 38.88
C LEU A 851 13.35 25.55 40.36
N ILE A 852 12.57 26.22 41.19
CA ILE A 852 12.48 25.95 42.63
C ILE A 852 11.03 25.72 43.03
N ARG A 853 10.85 24.71 43.87
CA ARG A 853 9.65 24.42 44.64
C ARG A 853 9.94 24.66 46.12
N VAL A 854 9.02 25.34 46.80
CA VAL A 854 9.10 25.67 48.23
C VAL A 854 8.24 24.68 48.99
N THR A 855 8.85 23.86 49.84
CA THR A 855 8.17 22.94 50.75
C THR A 855 8.32 23.38 52.20
N ARG A 856 7.27 23.16 53.00
CA ARG A 856 7.20 23.45 54.44
C ARG A 856 6.42 22.33 55.09
N GLU A 857 7.02 21.64 56.07
CA GLU A 857 6.39 20.46 56.71
C GLU A 857 5.92 19.41 55.66
N ASP A 858 6.78 19.13 54.68
CA ASP A 858 6.55 18.27 53.50
C ASP A 858 5.40 18.69 52.55
N ILE A 859 4.72 19.81 52.82
CA ILE A 859 3.69 20.38 51.95
C ILE A 859 4.32 21.36 50.96
N VAL A 860 4.01 21.18 49.67
CA VAL A 860 4.35 22.15 48.61
C VAL A 860 3.49 23.41 48.77
N ILE A 861 4.15 24.55 49.00
CA ILE A 861 3.48 25.86 49.06
C ILE A 861 3.44 26.51 47.68
N GLU A 862 4.56 26.46 46.96
CA GLU A 862 4.77 27.18 45.70
C GLU A 862 5.70 26.35 44.80
N ALA A 863 5.46 26.36 43.48
CA ALA A 863 6.23 25.60 42.49
C ALA A 863 6.66 26.48 41.29
N ASP A 864 7.58 25.97 40.48
CA ASP A 864 8.01 26.52 39.19
C ASP A 864 8.52 27.98 39.23
N ARG A 865 9.06 28.42 40.38
CA ARG A 865 9.67 29.74 40.54
C ARG A 865 11.14 29.74 40.14
N LYS A 866 11.62 30.85 39.58
CA LYS A 866 13.02 31.03 39.14
C LYS A 866 13.82 31.83 40.16
N LEU A 867 15.12 31.60 40.23
CA LEU A 867 16.04 32.44 41.01
C LEU A 867 16.33 33.75 40.26
N SER A 868 15.96 34.87 40.87
CA SER A 868 16.37 36.20 40.41
C SER A 868 17.87 36.42 40.66
N GLN A 869 18.36 36.05 41.85
CA GLN A 869 19.78 36.14 42.21
C GLN A 869 20.22 35.01 43.15
N LEU A 870 21.40 34.45 42.88
CA LEU A 870 22.10 33.45 43.70
C LEU A 870 23.47 34.03 44.07
N LYS A 871 23.73 34.19 45.37
CA LYS A 871 24.96 34.81 45.89
C LYS A 871 25.64 33.95 46.94
N ARG A 872 26.97 34.03 46.99
CA ARG A 872 27.78 33.46 48.07
C ARG A 872 28.56 34.60 48.73
N PHE A 873 28.17 34.95 49.96
CA PHE A 873 28.61 36.13 50.71
C PHE A 873 28.39 37.47 49.97
N LYS A 874 29.27 37.82 49.02
CA LYS A 874 29.22 39.07 48.24
C LYS A 874 29.25 38.84 46.73
N ASP A 875 29.62 37.65 46.30
CA ASP A 875 29.86 37.32 44.90
C ASP A 875 28.65 36.59 44.31
N ASP A 876 28.27 36.94 43.07
CA ASP A 876 27.21 36.25 42.33
C ASP A 876 27.70 34.85 41.90
N ALA A 877 27.00 33.81 42.36
CA ALA A 877 27.35 32.42 42.10
C ALA A 877 26.51 31.83 40.95
N LYS A 878 27.15 31.01 40.09
CA LYS A 878 26.45 30.27 39.04
C LYS A 878 25.85 28.96 39.56
N GLU A 879 26.61 28.28 40.42
CA GLU A 879 26.32 26.99 41.05
C GLU A 879 26.75 27.09 42.52
N VAL A 880 26.00 26.50 43.45
CA VAL A 880 26.42 26.29 44.86
C VAL A 880 26.21 24.82 45.22
N ARG A 881 27.22 24.17 45.80
CA ARG A 881 27.22 22.73 46.13
C ARG A 881 26.86 22.46 47.59
N SER A 882 26.43 21.23 47.87
CA SER A 882 26.18 20.70 49.20
C SER A 882 27.28 21.07 50.22
N GLY A 883 26.87 21.32 51.46
CA GLY A 883 27.75 21.75 52.54
C GLY A 883 28.17 23.23 52.49
N GLN A 884 27.52 24.07 51.67
CA GLN A 884 27.81 25.51 51.58
C GLN A 884 26.59 26.38 51.88
N GLU A 885 26.86 27.61 52.32
CA GLU A 885 25.85 28.64 52.58
C GLU A 885 25.74 29.61 51.40
N CYS A 886 24.51 29.99 51.06
CA CYS A 886 24.20 30.92 49.98
C CYS A 886 23.00 31.82 50.29
N GLY A 887 22.98 33.00 49.68
CA GLY A 887 21.84 33.90 49.65
C GLY A 887 21.04 33.70 48.37
N MET A 888 19.77 33.34 48.50
CA MET A 888 18.85 33.07 47.39
C MET A 888 17.72 34.10 47.35
N LEU A 889 17.48 34.68 46.18
CA LEU A 889 16.36 35.58 45.91
C LEU A 889 15.44 34.92 44.87
N ILE A 890 14.26 34.50 45.31
CA ILE A 890 13.23 33.89 44.46
C ILE A 890 12.47 35.01 43.73
N ASP A 891 12.21 34.84 42.44
CA ASP A 891 11.48 35.86 41.67
C ASP A 891 9.97 35.82 41.97
N GLY A 892 9.44 36.97 42.42
CA GLY A 892 8.01 37.16 42.70
C GLY A 892 7.44 36.47 43.96
N TYR A 893 8.27 35.97 44.88
CA TYR A 893 7.81 35.28 46.10
C TYR A 893 8.52 35.79 47.38
N ASP A 894 7.75 36.34 48.33
CA ASP A 894 8.25 36.97 49.57
C ASP A 894 7.90 36.21 50.89
N ASP A 895 7.00 35.20 50.89
CA ASP A 895 6.64 34.45 52.12
C ASP A 895 7.59 33.27 52.42
N ILE A 896 8.88 33.55 52.40
CA ILE A 896 9.91 32.59 52.81
C ILE A 896 10.08 32.67 54.33
N LYS A 897 10.09 31.51 55.00
CA LYS A 897 10.26 31.37 56.45
C LYS A 897 11.47 30.49 56.77
N VAL A 898 11.94 30.58 58.02
CA VAL A 898 12.98 29.70 58.56
C VAL A 898 12.40 28.29 58.74
N GLY A 899 13.12 27.27 58.28
CA GLY A 899 12.65 25.89 58.22
C GLY A 899 11.94 25.50 56.91
N ASP A 900 11.81 26.42 55.95
CA ASP A 900 11.38 26.07 54.59
C ASP A 900 12.51 25.30 53.87
N VAL A 901 12.14 24.33 53.05
CA VAL A 901 13.05 23.60 52.16
C VAL A 901 12.81 24.05 50.72
N LEU A 902 13.90 24.30 50.00
CA LEU A 902 13.92 24.66 48.60
C LEU A 902 14.42 23.47 47.79
N GLU A 903 13.51 22.82 47.07
CA GLU A 903 13.81 21.76 46.11
C GLU A 903 14.17 22.42 44.77
N CYS A 904 15.38 22.21 44.30
CA CYS A 904 15.94 22.80 43.08
C CYS A 904 15.92 21.76 41.96
N TYR A 905 15.17 21.99 40.89
CA TYR A 905 14.97 21.04 39.81
C TYR A 905 15.04 21.68 38.41
N LYS A 906 15.16 20.81 37.41
CA LYS A 906 15.27 21.14 36.00
C LYS A 906 14.26 20.29 35.24
N SER A 907 13.47 20.93 34.37
CA SER A 907 12.81 20.18 33.30
C SER A 907 13.86 19.85 32.26
N GLN A 908 14.06 18.56 31.99
CA GLN A 908 14.79 18.07 30.84
C GLN A 908 13.76 17.54 29.84
N GLU A 909 13.77 18.10 28.63
CA GLU A 909 13.11 17.48 27.48
C GLU A 909 13.87 16.20 27.11
N VAL A 910 13.21 15.05 27.26
CA VAL A 910 13.70 13.74 26.85
C VAL A 910 12.96 13.35 25.57
N ALA A 911 13.70 12.86 24.57
CA ALA A 911 13.08 12.32 23.37
C ALA A 911 12.32 11.03 23.72
N PRO A 912 11.02 10.92 23.40
CA PRO A 912 10.20 9.76 23.75
C PRO A 912 10.62 8.53 22.93
N THR A 913 10.31 7.35 23.46
CA THR A 913 10.53 6.05 22.82
C THR A 913 9.24 5.28 22.73
N LEU A 914 8.95 4.71 21.55
CA LEU A 914 7.86 3.76 21.30
C LEU A 914 8.14 2.39 21.94
#